data_AF-A0A2P6TXR9-F1
#
_entry.id   AF-A0A2P6TXR9-F1
#
_cell.length_a   1.000
_cell.length_b   1.000
_cell.length_c   1.000
_cell.angle_alpha   90.00
_cell.angle_beta   90.00
_cell.angle_gamma   90.00
#
_symmetry.space_group_name_H-M   'P 1'
#
loop_
_entity.id
_entity.type
_entity.pdbx_description
1 polymer ?
#
loop_
_entity_poly.entity_id
_entity_poly.type
_entity_poly.pdbx_seq_one_letter_code
_entity_poly.pdbx_strand_id
1 'polypeptide(L)'
;MDRICLSVAMLPIAKELGWPAGTQGVVQSAFLWGYLATQLLGGTLADRYGGKLVMGVGIIWFSLASALLPAVAITPWTAAAGLTLPAVLAARFLVGFGEGVAMPAMNNLVARNIDPARKATALGGCYTGFHTGNLVGLLLSPLILQHFGWRALFYIFGLVGAPLVLLWSALVPSQASRVSGSAAAAAAGGSGGSGAKVGVSQLLSKPATWAIIVTNFVNHWGYFIYLNWMPTYFYRVLGMDLKASSLMSFVPWVVMALGSTTAGLLADGLVRRGVPVLTVRRGIQTAAFLGPVAALMALANPAISPPLALLSMTAALGITSLGQAGFVANMSDIAPRHAGLLFGLCNTFGSFAGILGVSVCGFVLERTGSFTPIFQTTAALYILGTIALEGPEAACSEQRSGPAAACLQATGASGFFHSWAAMGAPRANWPRIWAKTKEVFVSQFLLISYIVATIIALAWPVPGKAVVSVSFSVNGHKYAVFKTLNIMIVFLISGLMLKTDDIKKAMRHKWGVLFGFVSTLAITPCLGFALREIHLTPEAYTAGLTLTTAVPQTLGIGISLVRSCGGNEGLALMLTTGTNIIGIFTMPPWLRALFAGTSFDLSIDMVALLVNLVISVLVPSVIGKLLRDLSAPIRNFVTKYKTPLSLFSTANLAFIVWQVLSSAQSTLLEQPFVGVVYVILLSAGQHIIYLCFNFLVSTLLLRMPPPENVATGIMAAQKSGPVAVAVISYITNDVALQGLMAIPAVIGQLVQVFIGSALVPFFASYTSKYKKAQQVAAEEAAQAAAVAALEGGAGGQPGSGKLGGGATEAGEAGTPDGSSSDSELKSGTSKLSAAESAQSLAEQSTPQQAQQQPQQAQQQPVVRQTTWRRLSKRFQTWKNWPT
;
A
#
# COMPACT_ATOMS: atom_id res chain seq x y z
N MET A 1 28.81 12.15 -5.21
CA MET A 1 30.04 11.46 -4.73
C MET A 1 29.67 10.44 -3.65
N ASP A 2 28.95 10.85 -2.61
CA ASP A 2 28.48 10.04 -1.47
C ASP A 2 27.75 8.75 -1.84
N ARG A 3 27.04 8.75 -2.98
CA ARG A 3 26.34 7.55 -3.45
C ARG A 3 27.29 6.46 -3.96
N ILE A 4 28.31 6.82 -4.74
CA ILE A 4 29.22 5.86 -5.38
C ILE A 4 30.39 5.47 -4.48
N CYS A 5 30.69 6.30 -3.48
CA CYS A 5 31.81 6.07 -2.58
C CYS A 5 31.63 4.76 -1.77
N LEU A 6 30.38 4.44 -1.40
CA LEU A 6 30.07 3.19 -0.70
C LEU A 6 30.37 1.95 -1.55
N SER A 7 30.08 1.97 -2.86
CA SER A 7 30.28 0.77 -3.68
C SER A 7 31.75 0.37 -3.80
N VAL A 8 32.66 1.34 -3.74
CA VAL A 8 34.11 1.12 -3.64
C VAL A 8 34.51 0.68 -2.23
N ALA A 9 34.01 1.37 -1.19
CA ALA A 9 34.33 1.07 0.22
C ALA A 9 33.69 -0.24 0.73
N MET A 10 32.69 -0.79 0.04
CA MET A 10 31.99 -2.00 0.46
C MET A 10 32.91 -3.21 0.54
N LEU A 11 33.90 -3.30 -0.35
CA LEU A 11 34.88 -4.40 -0.37
C LEU A 11 35.69 -4.48 0.93
N PRO A 12 36.40 -3.42 1.38
CA PRO A 12 37.11 -3.46 2.65
C PRO A 12 36.19 -3.47 3.88
N ILE A 13 35.04 -2.78 3.86
CA ILE A 13 34.08 -2.81 4.98
C ILE A 13 33.58 -4.25 5.20
N ALA A 14 33.19 -4.94 4.14
CA ALA A 14 32.70 -6.31 4.24
C ALA A 14 33.79 -7.28 4.69
N LYS A 15 35.05 -7.03 4.30
CA LYS A 15 36.20 -7.81 4.78
C LYS A 15 36.46 -7.59 6.27
N GLU A 16 36.41 -6.34 6.75
CA GLU A 16 36.62 -5.98 8.17
C GLU A 16 35.50 -6.52 9.07
N LEU A 17 34.25 -6.46 8.62
CA LEU A 17 33.07 -6.82 9.41
C LEU A 17 32.55 -8.25 9.15
N GLY A 18 33.22 -9.02 8.29
CA GLY A 18 32.81 -10.38 7.94
C GLY A 18 31.44 -10.48 7.28
N TRP A 19 31.04 -9.46 6.50
CA TRP A 19 29.69 -9.40 5.95
C TRP A 19 29.53 -10.22 4.66
N PRO A 20 28.54 -11.13 4.61
CA PRO A 20 28.27 -11.90 3.40
C PRO A 20 27.63 -11.01 2.32
N ALA A 21 27.65 -11.48 1.07
CA ALA A 21 27.23 -10.68 -0.08
C ALA A 21 25.76 -10.22 0.00
N GLY A 22 24.86 -11.00 0.59
CA GLY A 22 23.48 -10.59 0.84
C GLY A 22 23.38 -9.40 1.78
N THR A 23 24.18 -9.37 2.85
CA THR A 23 24.26 -8.23 3.78
C THR A 23 24.80 -6.99 3.07
N GLN A 24 25.84 -7.13 2.23
CA GLN A 24 26.36 -6.05 1.40
C GLN A 24 25.28 -5.47 0.48
N GLY A 25 24.47 -6.34 -0.15
CA GLY A 25 23.34 -5.91 -0.98
C GLY A 25 22.29 -5.10 -0.22
N VAL A 26 21.95 -5.49 1.00
CA VAL A 26 21.01 -4.76 1.86
C VAL A 26 21.59 -3.41 2.30
N VAL A 27 22.88 -3.35 2.68
CA VAL A 27 23.54 -2.11 3.07
C VAL A 27 23.64 -1.12 1.91
N GLN A 28 23.96 -1.63 0.71
CA GLN A 28 24.00 -0.81 -0.50
C GLN A 28 22.61 -0.31 -0.90
N SER A 29 21.57 -1.11 -0.74
CA SER A 29 20.19 -0.72 -1.07
C SER A 29 19.52 0.19 -0.03
N ALA A 30 19.98 0.22 1.22
CA ALA A 30 19.40 1.02 2.30
C ALA A 30 19.33 2.53 2.01
N PHE A 31 20.27 3.06 1.22
CA PHE A 31 20.20 4.43 0.71
C PHE A 31 18.92 4.68 -0.10
N LEU A 32 18.51 3.73 -0.92
CA LEU A 32 17.33 3.87 -1.75
C LEU A 32 16.04 3.85 -0.94
N TRP A 33 16.05 3.27 0.26
CA TRP A 33 14.89 3.30 1.16
C TRP A 33 14.59 4.74 1.60
N GLY A 34 15.63 5.47 2.00
CA GLY A 34 15.52 6.89 2.35
C GLY A 34 15.21 7.77 1.15
N TYR A 35 15.90 7.52 0.03
CA TYR A 35 15.71 8.26 -1.22
C TYR A 35 14.26 8.17 -1.70
N LEU A 36 13.67 6.97 -1.71
CA LEU A 36 12.28 6.72 -2.06
C LEU A 36 11.30 7.46 -1.14
N ALA A 37 11.59 7.53 0.16
CA ALA A 37 10.70 8.13 1.16
C ALA A 37 10.50 9.65 0.96
N THR A 38 11.52 10.35 0.44
CA THR A 38 11.50 11.82 0.34
C THR A 38 11.28 12.37 -1.06
N GLN A 39 11.26 11.55 -2.11
CA GLN A 39 11.06 12.05 -3.48
C GLN A 39 9.77 12.85 -3.69
N LEU A 40 8.62 12.29 -3.27
CA LEU A 40 7.32 12.96 -3.40
C LEU A 40 7.19 14.12 -2.41
N LEU A 41 7.71 13.94 -1.18
CA LEU A 41 7.70 14.98 -0.14
C LEU A 41 8.58 16.17 -0.53
N GLY A 42 9.78 15.92 -1.05
CA GLY A 42 10.75 16.92 -1.46
C GLY A 42 10.21 17.88 -2.51
N GLY A 43 9.39 17.39 -3.45
CA GLY A 43 8.67 18.25 -4.39
C GLY A 43 7.70 19.20 -3.69
N THR A 44 6.86 18.68 -2.79
CA THR A 44 5.92 19.51 -2.04
C THR A 44 6.61 20.52 -1.11
N LEU A 45 7.75 20.14 -0.52
CA LEU A 45 8.57 21.02 0.30
C LEU A 45 9.21 22.11 -0.55
N ALA A 46 9.76 21.77 -1.73
CA ALA A 46 10.38 22.74 -2.64
C ALA A 46 9.36 23.73 -3.20
N ASP A 47 8.13 23.30 -3.45
CA ASP A 47 7.06 24.18 -3.89
C ASP A 47 6.63 25.17 -2.79
N ARG A 48 6.54 24.69 -1.54
CA ARG A 48 6.09 25.49 -0.38
C ARG A 48 7.16 26.41 0.19
N TYR A 49 8.39 25.92 0.35
CA TYR A 49 9.48 26.63 1.04
C TYR A 49 10.58 27.13 0.07
N GLY A 50 10.47 26.82 -1.22
CA GLY A 50 11.42 27.22 -2.26
C GLY A 50 12.61 26.24 -2.38
N GLY A 51 13.04 25.98 -3.62
CA GLY A 51 14.13 25.03 -3.88
C GLY A 51 15.50 25.42 -3.29
N LYS A 52 15.79 26.72 -3.05
CA LYS A 52 17.07 27.15 -2.43
C LYS A 52 17.21 26.58 -1.02
N LEU A 53 16.19 26.77 -0.18
CA LEU A 53 16.20 26.34 1.21
C LEU A 53 16.18 24.82 1.30
N VAL A 54 15.31 24.17 0.54
CA VAL A 54 15.17 22.70 0.56
C VAL A 54 16.44 22.01 0.11
N MET A 55 17.11 22.49 -0.95
CA MET A 55 18.41 21.96 -1.37
C MET A 55 19.49 22.20 -0.31
N GLY A 56 19.57 23.40 0.26
CA GLY A 56 20.57 23.74 1.29
C GLY A 56 20.46 22.87 2.54
N VAL A 57 19.24 22.67 3.05
CA VAL A 57 18.97 21.76 4.17
C VAL A 57 19.31 20.31 3.79
N GLY A 58 18.96 19.90 2.56
CA GLY A 58 19.32 18.58 2.03
C GLY A 58 20.84 18.35 2.07
N ILE A 59 21.64 19.30 1.56
CA ILE A 59 23.11 19.26 1.58
C ILE A 59 23.63 19.07 2.99
N ILE A 60 23.22 19.91 3.95
CA ILE A 60 23.65 19.78 5.34
C ILE A 60 23.29 18.39 5.89
N TRP A 61 22.06 17.94 5.65
CA TRP A 61 21.56 16.68 6.18
C TRP A 61 22.34 15.47 5.67
N PHE A 62 22.45 15.29 4.34
CA PHE A 62 23.09 14.10 3.80
C PHE A 62 24.60 14.11 4.07
N SER A 63 25.24 15.29 4.11
CA SER A 63 26.65 15.41 4.44
C SER A 63 26.96 15.04 5.89
N LEU A 64 26.13 15.50 6.83
CA LEU A 64 26.23 15.08 8.24
C LEU A 64 25.97 13.57 8.36
N ALA A 65 24.93 13.06 7.72
CA ALA A 65 24.62 11.62 7.74
C ALA A 65 25.75 10.75 7.16
N SER A 66 26.44 11.24 6.11
CA SER A 66 27.59 10.58 5.49
C SER A 66 28.78 10.52 6.46
N ALA A 67 29.10 11.65 7.11
CA ALA A 67 30.17 11.72 8.12
C ALA A 67 29.86 10.92 9.40
N LEU A 68 28.58 10.79 9.78
CA LEU A 68 28.15 10.01 10.94
C LEU A 68 28.34 8.50 10.76
N LEU A 69 28.38 7.99 9.52
CA LEU A 69 28.51 6.57 9.23
C LEU A 69 29.78 5.96 9.87
N PRO A 70 31.01 6.44 9.60
CA PRO A 70 32.19 5.93 10.30
C PRO A 70 32.25 6.33 11.79
N ALA A 71 31.74 7.51 12.17
CA ALA A 71 31.87 8.06 13.53
C ALA A 71 31.00 7.37 14.58
N VAL A 72 29.81 6.90 14.18
CA VAL A 72 28.81 6.39 15.13
C VAL A 72 28.46 4.94 14.80
N ALA A 73 28.30 4.59 13.52
CA ALA A 73 27.78 3.28 13.14
C ALA A 73 28.80 2.14 13.18
N ILE A 74 30.11 2.45 13.21
CA ILE A 74 31.21 1.47 13.16
C ILE A 74 32.23 1.80 14.24
N THR A 75 31.74 2.00 15.46
CA THR A 75 32.56 2.17 16.68
C THR A 75 32.71 0.83 17.42
N PRO A 76 33.78 0.67 18.23
CA PRO A 76 33.93 -0.50 19.10
C PRO A 76 32.72 -0.70 20.02
N TRP A 77 32.08 0.38 20.46
CA TRP A 77 30.87 0.32 21.29
C TRP A 77 29.67 -0.24 20.52
N THR A 78 29.41 0.21 19.29
CA THR A 78 28.34 -0.36 18.46
C THR A 78 28.60 -1.82 18.07
N ALA A 79 29.87 -2.19 17.90
CA ALA A 79 30.27 -3.56 17.64
C ALA A 79 30.05 -4.46 18.88
N ALA A 80 30.45 -4.00 20.07
CA ALA A 80 30.23 -4.71 21.33
C ALA A 80 28.73 -4.88 21.65
N ALA A 81 27.89 -3.92 21.25
CA ALA A 81 26.44 -3.99 21.40
C ALA A 81 25.73 -4.82 20.32
N GLY A 82 26.44 -5.32 19.29
CA GLY A 82 25.83 -6.02 18.15
C GLY A 82 24.96 -5.13 17.25
N LEU A 83 25.11 -3.81 17.33
CA LEU A 83 24.26 -2.82 16.66
C LEU A 83 24.86 -2.26 15.35
N THR A 84 26.03 -2.72 14.93
CA THR A 84 26.75 -2.21 13.75
C THR A 84 25.90 -2.23 12.48
N LEU A 85 25.25 -3.36 12.15
CA LEU A 85 24.44 -3.46 10.94
C LEU A 85 23.23 -2.52 10.96
N PRO A 86 22.36 -2.51 12.01
CA PRO A 86 21.28 -1.53 12.12
C PRO A 86 21.75 -0.07 12.05
N ALA A 87 22.88 0.27 12.69
CA ALA A 87 23.41 1.62 12.68
C ALA A 87 23.89 2.03 11.28
N VAL A 88 24.55 1.14 10.54
CA VAL A 88 24.98 1.41 9.16
C VAL A 88 23.76 1.54 8.23
N LEU A 89 22.74 0.69 8.40
CA LEU A 89 21.49 0.81 7.65
C LEU A 89 20.78 2.13 7.93
N ALA A 90 20.72 2.56 9.20
CA ALA A 90 20.13 3.84 9.58
C ALA A 90 20.91 5.02 8.98
N ALA A 91 22.24 5.02 9.08
CA ALA A 91 23.08 6.07 8.48
C ALA A 91 22.87 6.15 6.96
N ARG A 92 22.82 5.00 6.27
CA ARG A 92 22.56 4.93 4.83
C ARG A 92 21.18 5.43 4.45
N PHE A 93 20.16 5.05 5.22
CA PHE A 93 18.81 5.58 5.07
C PHE A 93 18.80 7.10 5.22
N LEU A 94 19.47 7.65 6.24
CA LEU A 94 19.51 9.10 6.48
C LEU A 94 20.21 9.88 5.36
N VAL A 95 21.30 9.34 4.79
CA VAL A 95 21.94 9.92 3.60
C VAL A 95 20.95 9.96 2.45
N GLY A 96 20.28 8.85 2.16
CA GLY A 96 19.26 8.79 1.10
C GLY A 96 18.08 9.71 1.32
N PHE A 97 17.61 9.81 2.57
CA PHE A 97 16.53 10.68 2.97
C PHE A 97 16.83 12.15 2.64
N GLY A 98 18.04 12.61 2.97
CA GLY A 98 18.50 13.96 2.63
C GLY A 98 18.72 14.17 1.13
N GLU A 99 19.31 13.20 0.44
CA GLU A 99 19.59 13.34 -1.01
C GLU A 99 18.31 13.28 -1.87
N GLY A 100 17.24 12.62 -1.39
CA GLY A 100 15.98 12.47 -2.11
C GLY A 100 15.22 13.77 -2.41
N VAL A 101 15.53 14.87 -1.72
CA VAL A 101 14.96 16.20 -2.01
C VAL A 101 15.71 16.98 -3.09
N ALA A 102 16.90 16.52 -3.50
CA ALA A 102 17.77 17.25 -4.41
C ALA A 102 17.16 17.42 -5.80
N MET A 103 16.69 16.33 -6.41
CA MET A 103 16.11 16.36 -7.77
C MET A 103 14.84 17.23 -7.85
N PRO A 104 13.88 17.13 -6.92
CA PRO A 104 12.74 18.05 -6.89
C PRO A 104 13.12 19.51 -6.68
N ALA A 105 14.06 19.80 -5.76
CA ALA A 105 14.50 21.17 -5.50
C ALA A 105 15.23 21.79 -6.69
N MET A 106 16.04 21.00 -7.40
CA MET A 106 16.69 21.39 -8.66
C MET A 106 15.65 21.76 -9.72
N ASN A 107 14.68 20.88 -9.97
CA ASN A 107 13.61 21.13 -10.94
C ASN A 107 12.81 22.40 -10.59
N ASN A 108 12.50 22.62 -9.31
CA ASN A 108 11.81 23.83 -8.84
C ASN A 108 12.63 25.10 -9.11
N LEU A 109 13.95 25.09 -8.83
CA LEU A 109 14.83 26.22 -9.08
C LEU A 109 14.95 26.55 -10.57
N VAL A 110 15.12 25.54 -11.42
CA VAL A 110 15.21 25.75 -12.86
C VAL A 110 13.86 26.24 -13.41
N ALA A 111 12.75 25.66 -12.97
CA ALA A 111 11.42 26.05 -13.43
C ALA A 111 11.08 27.52 -13.13
N ARG A 112 11.58 28.07 -12.01
CA ARG A 112 11.30 29.44 -11.55
C ARG A 112 12.30 30.48 -12.03
N ASN A 113 13.58 30.12 -12.21
CA ASN A 113 14.64 31.10 -12.48
C ASN A 113 15.13 31.10 -13.93
N ILE A 114 14.84 30.05 -14.70
CA ILE A 114 15.34 29.91 -16.07
C ILE A 114 14.18 30.09 -17.05
N ASP A 115 14.43 30.86 -18.10
CA ASP A 115 13.51 31.05 -19.23
C ASP A 115 13.04 29.69 -19.78
N PRO A 116 11.73 29.47 -19.99
CA PRO A 116 11.19 28.26 -20.62
C PRO A 116 12.00 27.74 -21.82
N ALA A 117 12.49 28.63 -22.70
CA ALA A 117 13.26 28.26 -23.89
C ALA A 117 14.64 27.66 -23.55
N ARG A 118 15.19 27.95 -22.37
CA ARG A 118 16.52 27.50 -21.91
C ARG A 118 16.46 26.46 -20.79
N LYS A 119 15.26 26.07 -20.32
CA LYS A 119 15.08 25.11 -19.21
C LYS A 119 15.70 23.75 -19.50
N ALA A 120 15.53 23.22 -20.71
CA ALA A 120 16.09 21.93 -21.09
C ALA A 120 17.63 21.93 -21.01
N THR A 121 18.27 22.98 -21.51
CA THR A 121 19.74 23.16 -21.43
C THR A 121 20.21 23.29 -19.98
N ALA A 122 19.50 24.06 -19.15
CA ALA A 122 19.84 24.23 -17.74
C ALA A 122 19.70 22.90 -16.96
N LEU A 123 18.62 22.14 -17.18
CA LEU A 123 18.45 20.81 -16.60
C LEU A 123 19.54 19.85 -17.09
N GLY A 124 19.84 19.85 -18.39
CA GLY A 124 20.91 19.05 -18.98
C GLY A 124 22.25 19.29 -18.28
N GLY A 125 22.64 20.56 -18.08
CA GLY A 125 23.85 20.91 -17.32
C GLY A 125 23.84 20.44 -15.87
N CYS A 126 22.68 20.48 -15.21
CA CYS A 126 22.55 19.93 -13.85
C CYS A 126 22.72 18.40 -13.81
N TYR A 127 22.15 17.67 -14.78
CA TYR A 127 22.33 16.22 -14.91
C TYR A 127 23.78 15.85 -15.27
N THR A 128 24.48 16.65 -16.06
CA THR A 128 25.93 16.48 -16.28
C THR A 128 26.69 16.52 -14.95
N GLY A 129 26.35 17.44 -14.05
CA GLY A 129 26.92 17.49 -12.70
C GLY A 129 26.73 16.20 -11.90
N PHE A 130 25.58 15.55 -12.02
CA PHE A 130 25.31 14.25 -11.40
C PHE A 130 26.28 13.16 -11.92
N HIS A 131 26.49 13.09 -13.23
CA HIS A 131 27.45 12.15 -13.83
C HIS A 131 28.90 12.47 -13.45
N THR A 132 29.30 13.74 -13.51
CA THR A 132 30.63 14.20 -13.11
C THR A 132 30.91 13.86 -11.64
N GLY A 133 29.92 13.97 -10.76
CA GLY A 133 30.05 13.56 -9.36
C GLY A 133 30.34 12.07 -9.17
N ASN A 134 29.83 11.19 -10.04
CA ASN A 134 30.18 9.77 -10.04
C ASN A 134 31.62 9.55 -10.52
N LEU A 135 32.01 10.25 -11.59
CA LEU A 135 33.35 10.18 -12.17
C LEU A 135 34.43 10.60 -11.16
N VAL A 136 34.26 11.78 -10.55
CA VAL A 136 35.17 12.27 -9.50
C VAL A 136 35.18 11.32 -8.30
N GLY A 137 34.01 10.80 -7.91
CA GLY A 137 33.90 9.80 -6.86
C GLY A 137 34.76 8.55 -7.14
N LEU A 138 34.65 7.96 -8.33
CA LEU A 138 35.41 6.75 -8.70
C LEU A 138 36.91 6.98 -8.86
N LEU A 139 37.33 8.19 -9.22
CA LEU A 139 38.74 8.57 -9.32
C LEU A 139 39.38 8.81 -7.94
N LEU A 140 38.69 9.57 -7.08
CA LEU A 140 39.23 9.96 -5.76
C LEU A 140 39.09 8.86 -4.71
N SER A 141 38.01 8.06 -4.76
CA SER A 141 37.74 7.00 -3.80
C SER A 141 38.93 6.03 -3.59
N PRO A 142 39.54 5.43 -4.63
CA PRO A 142 40.63 4.49 -4.44
C PRO A 142 41.88 5.16 -3.87
N LEU A 143 42.17 6.41 -4.24
CA LEU A 143 43.33 7.16 -3.74
C LEU A 143 43.19 7.45 -2.23
N ILE A 144 42.02 7.94 -1.81
CA ILE A 144 41.73 8.19 -0.40
C ILE A 144 41.78 6.88 0.39
N LEU A 145 41.21 5.81 -0.16
CA LEU A 145 41.12 4.52 0.51
C LEU A 145 42.51 3.88 0.72
N GLN A 146 43.44 4.06 -0.22
CA GLN A 146 44.81 3.57 -0.09
C GLN A 146 45.64 4.31 0.97
N HIS A 147 45.50 5.64 1.06
CA HIS A 147 46.34 6.45 1.95
C HIS A 147 45.75 6.64 3.35
N PHE A 148 44.43 6.74 3.47
CA PHE A 148 43.73 7.11 4.70
C PHE A 148 42.67 6.10 5.15
N GLY A 149 42.50 5.00 4.41
CA GLY A 149 41.51 3.96 4.68
C GLY A 149 40.08 4.34 4.29
N TRP A 150 39.17 3.37 4.40
CA TRP A 150 37.79 3.54 3.94
C TRP A 150 36.97 4.51 4.82
N ARG A 151 37.33 4.69 6.10
CA ARG A 151 36.62 5.62 7.01
C ARG A 151 36.80 7.08 6.57
N ALA A 152 38.03 7.45 6.17
CA ALA A 152 38.36 8.79 5.71
C ALA A 152 37.56 9.22 4.48
N LEU A 153 37.17 8.27 3.63
CA LEU A 153 36.35 8.49 2.44
C LEU A 153 35.00 9.16 2.77
N PHE A 154 34.32 8.68 3.81
CA PHE A 154 33.03 9.23 4.27
C PHE A 154 33.20 10.57 4.99
N TYR A 155 34.29 10.74 5.75
CA TYR A 155 34.59 12.04 6.37
C TYR A 155 34.90 13.11 5.34
N ILE A 156 35.77 12.82 4.37
CA ILE A 156 36.19 13.79 3.34
C ILE A 156 34.99 14.19 2.49
N PHE A 157 34.23 13.23 1.94
CA PHE A 157 33.07 13.55 1.11
C PHE A 157 31.93 14.19 1.91
N GLY A 158 31.70 13.76 3.15
CA GLY A 158 30.74 14.41 4.05
C GLY A 158 31.11 15.85 4.37
N LEU A 159 32.38 16.12 4.73
CA LEU A 159 32.84 17.45 5.12
C LEU A 159 32.89 18.44 3.95
N VAL A 160 33.09 17.97 2.71
CA VAL A 160 32.98 18.81 1.49
C VAL A 160 31.59 19.45 1.36
N GLY A 161 30.56 18.90 2.00
CA GLY A 161 29.23 19.51 2.07
C GLY A 161 29.19 20.87 2.77
N ALA A 162 30.05 21.11 3.75
CA ALA A 162 30.10 22.36 4.50
C ALA A 162 30.51 23.56 3.61
N PRO A 163 31.67 23.56 2.92
CA PRO A 163 32.01 24.65 2.00
C PRO A 163 31.01 24.74 0.84
N LEU A 164 30.44 23.62 0.40
CA LEU A 164 29.41 23.63 -0.64
C LEU A 164 28.14 24.36 -0.18
N VAL A 165 27.70 24.18 1.07
CA VAL A 165 26.52 24.89 1.56
C VAL A 165 26.79 26.38 1.77
N LEU A 166 28.00 26.75 2.18
CA LEU A 166 28.43 28.15 2.28
C LEU A 166 28.40 28.79 0.89
N LEU A 167 29.00 28.13 -0.11
CA LEU A 167 28.97 28.58 -1.50
C LEU A 167 27.55 28.66 -2.04
N TRP A 168 26.71 27.66 -1.77
CA TRP A 168 25.30 27.64 -2.14
C TRP A 168 24.53 28.81 -1.54
N SER A 169 24.76 29.10 -0.26
CA SER A 169 24.10 30.18 0.46
C SER A 169 24.48 31.57 -0.09
N ALA A 170 25.76 31.73 -0.49
CA ALA A 170 26.34 32.95 -1.02
C ALA A 170 25.99 33.20 -2.51
N LEU A 171 26.08 32.17 -3.36
CA LEU A 171 25.91 32.30 -4.81
C LEU A 171 24.45 32.22 -5.28
N VAL A 172 23.62 31.42 -4.61
CA VAL A 172 22.22 31.26 -5.02
C VAL A 172 21.40 32.39 -4.40
N PRO A 173 20.78 33.29 -5.18
CA PRO A 173 20.05 34.43 -4.60
C PRO A 173 18.84 33.98 -3.76
N SER A 174 18.66 34.62 -2.60
CA SER A 174 17.51 34.41 -1.71
C SER A 174 16.24 34.93 -2.38
N GLN A 175 15.13 34.19 -2.30
CA GLN A 175 13.87 34.55 -2.95
C GLN A 175 13.18 35.72 -2.21
N ALA A 176 13.62 36.94 -2.51
CA ALA A 176 12.80 38.14 -2.43
C ALA A 176 12.91 38.87 -3.78
N SER A 177 11.81 39.41 -4.29
CA SER A 177 11.73 40.34 -5.43
C SER A 177 11.71 39.83 -6.90
N ARG A 178 10.92 38.81 -7.26
CA ARG A 178 10.34 38.71 -8.64
C ARG A 178 8.90 38.23 -8.72
N VAL A 179 8.14 38.36 -7.64
CA VAL A 179 6.67 38.40 -7.75
C VAL A 179 6.26 39.86 -7.98
N SER A 180 6.69 40.43 -9.11
CA SER A 180 5.94 41.53 -9.71
C SER A 180 4.90 40.90 -10.62
N GLY A 181 3.65 41.22 -10.33
CA GLY A 181 2.32 40.81 -10.84
C GLY A 181 2.10 40.32 -12.28
N SER A 182 3.10 39.95 -13.07
CA SER A 182 2.95 39.58 -14.48
C SER A 182 3.57 38.21 -14.83
N ALA A 183 4.63 37.75 -14.18
CA ALA A 183 5.27 36.47 -14.54
C ALA A 183 4.52 35.22 -14.02
N ALA A 184 3.75 35.34 -12.93
CA ALA A 184 2.83 34.29 -12.49
C ALA A 184 1.59 34.18 -13.41
N ALA A 185 1.23 35.28 -14.08
CA ALA A 185 0.18 35.32 -15.10
C ALA A 185 0.71 34.91 -16.49
N ALA A 186 1.99 35.15 -16.81
CA ALA A 186 2.60 34.73 -18.07
C ALA A 186 3.00 33.24 -18.08
N ALA A 187 3.38 32.66 -16.93
CA ALA A 187 3.47 31.21 -16.75
C ALA A 187 2.08 30.52 -16.72
N ALA A 188 1.01 31.31 -16.48
CA ALA A 188 -0.39 30.93 -16.66
C ALA A 188 -0.97 31.41 -18.02
N GLY A 189 -0.16 32.02 -18.89
CA GLY A 189 -0.60 32.82 -20.05
C GLY A 189 -0.47 32.11 -21.39
N GLY A 190 -0.10 30.83 -21.42
CA GLY A 190 -0.24 29.97 -22.60
C GLY A 190 -1.62 29.31 -22.66
N SER A 191 -2.64 30.15 -22.90
CA SER A 191 -4.02 29.85 -23.31
C SER A 191 -4.75 28.63 -22.69
N GLY A 192 -5.68 28.96 -21.78
CA GLY A 192 -7.05 28.45 -21.84
C GLY A 192 -7.38 27.19 -21.05
N GLY A 193 -7.78 27.38 -19.79
CA GLY A 193 -8.55 26.40 -19.02
C GLY A 193 -8.04 26.21 -17.61
N SER A 194 -8.84 26.63 -16.63
CA SER A 194 -8.79 26.19 -15.23
C SER A 194 -8.78 24.65 -15.16
N GLY A 195 -7.60 24.04 -15.29
CA GLY A 195 -7.43 22.59 -15.28
C GLY A 195 -7.44 22.10 -13.84
N ALA A 196 -8.49 21.35 -13.48
CA ALA A 196 -8.56 20.63 -12.21
C ALA A 196 -7.23 19.93 -11.89
N LYS A 197 -6.75 20.01 -10.64
CA LYS A 197 -5.56 19.29 -10.17
C LYS A 197 -5.71 17.80 -10.54
N VAL A 198 -4.94 17.34 -11.52
CA VAL A 198 -4.98 15.94 -11.94
C VAL A 198 -4.37 15.11 -10.80
N GLY A 199 -5.20 14.29 -10.17
CA GLY A 199 -4.74 13.41 -9.10
C GLY A 199 -3.87 12.28 -9.64
N VAL A 200 -2.94 11.78 -8.82
CA VAL A 200 -2.12 10.57 -9.13
C VAL A 200 -2.99 9.40 -9.63
N SER A 201 -4.21 9.28 -9.08
CA SER A 201 -5.19 8.26 -9.51
C SER A 201 -5.62 8.39 -10.97
N GLN A 202 -5.63 9.59 -11.56
CA GLN A 202 -6.02 9.80 -12.96
C GLN A 202 -4.86 9.50 -13.92
N LEU A 203 -3.63 9.81 -13.51
CA LEU A 203 -2.40 9.44 -14.22
C LEU A 203 -2.25 7.92 -14.27
N LEU A 204 -2.40 7.23 -13.13
CA LEU A 204 -2.32 5.77 -13.04
C LEU A 204 -3.45 5.04 -13.80
N SER A 205 -4.52 5.73 -14.19
CA SER A 205 -5.54 5.16 -15.07
C SER A 205 -5.11 5.12 -16.54
N LYS A 206 -3.97 5.70 -16.95
CA LYS A 206 -3.56 5.74 -18.36
C LYS A 206 -2.54 4.64 -18.69
N PRO A 207 -2.72 3.87 -19.77
CA PRO A 207 -1.78 2.80 -20.14
C PRO A 207 -0.38 3.35 -20.49
N ALA A 208 -0.30 4.53 -21.14
CA ALA A 208 0.98 5.19 -21.42
C ALA A 208 1.77 5.52 -20.13
N THR A 209 1.08 5.81 -19.02
CA THR A 209 1.72 6.02 -17.72
C THR A 209 2.31 4.73 -17.15
N TRP A 210 1.65 3.58 -17.35
CA TRP A 210 2.23 2.29 -16.94
C TRP A 210 3.40 1.87 -17.81
N ALA A 211 3.33 2.09 -19.14
CA ALA A 211 4.44 1.80 -20.05
C ALA A 211 5.72 2.51 -19.59
N ILE A 212 5.64 3.82 -19.32
CA ILE A 212 6.80 4.61 -18.89
C ILE A 212 7.26 4.27 -17.46
N ILE A 213 6.35 3.88 -16.56
CA ILE A 213 6.71 3.38 -15.23
C ILE A 213 7.52 2.08 -15.35
N VAL A 214 7.06 1.13 -16.16
CA VAL A 214 7.76 -0.16 -16.39
C VAL A 214 9.11 0.09 -17.05
N THR A 215 9.18 0.93 -18.09
CA THR A 215 10.44 1.32 -18.71
C THR A 215 11.40 1.95 -17.69
N ASN A 216 10.91 2.84 -16.82
CA ASN A 216 11.76 3.45 -15.80
C ASN A 216 12.23 2.45 -14.73
N PHE A 217 11.35 1.51 -14.35
CA PHE A 217 11.66 0.41 -13.42
C PHE A 217 12.82 -0.44 -13.97
N VAL A 218 12.71 -0.91 -15.22
CA VAL A 218 13.72 -1.74 -15.87
C VAL A 218 15.05 -1.00 -16.04
N ASN A 219 15.02 0.28 -16.42
CA ASN A 219 16.23 1.10 -16.50
C ASN A 219 16.92 1.23 -15.14
N HIS A 220 16.16 1.52 -14.07
CA HIS A 220 16.73 1.71 -12.74
C HIS A 220 17.28 0.39 -12.17
N TRP A 221 16.64 -0.75 -12.44
CA TRP A 221 17.15 -2.07 -12.08
C TRP A 221 18.61 -2.24 -12.55
N GLY A 222 18.86 -2.08 -13.86
CA GLY A 222 20.20 -2.21 -14.42
C GLY A 222 21.16 -1.14 -13.91
N TYR A 223 20.74 0.12 -13.93
CA TYR A 223 21.55 1.26 -13.50
C TYR A 223 22.10 1.08 -12.07
N PHE A 224 21.24 0.69 -11.12
CA PHE A 224 21.64 0.53 -9.74
C PHE A 224 22.51 -0.70 -9.49
N ILE A 225 22.31 -1.78 -10.26
CA ILE A 225 23.20 -2.94 -10.19
C ILE A 225 24.61 -2.52 -10.62
N TYR A 226 24.74 -1.82 -11.76
CA TYR A 226 26.04 -1.31 -12.20
C TYR A 226 26.67 -0.37 -11.17
N LEU A 227 25.89 0.56 -10.62
CA LEU A 227 26.41 1.54 -9.66
C LEU A 227 26.97 0.91 -8.38
N ASN A 228 26.29 -0.11 -7.85
CA ASN A 228 26.63 -0.71 -6.56
C ASN A 228 27.60 -1.89 -6.71
N TRP A 229 27.47 -2.69 -7.76
CA TRP A 229 28.20 -3.95 -7.86
C TRP A 229 29.36 -3.97 -8.85
N MET A 230 29.51 -2.96 -9.73
CA MET A 230 30.57 -2.97 -10.76
C MET A 230 32.00 -3.04 -10.18
N PRO A 231 32.41 -2.22 -9.19
CA PRO A 231 33.74 -2.34 -8.60
C PRO A 231 33.95 -3.72 -7.95
N THR A 232 32.89 -4.27 -7.34
CA THR A 232 32.93 -5.61 -6.71
C THR A 232 33.08 -6.72 -7.75
N TYR A 233 32.44 -6.61 -8.90
CA TYR A 233 32.59 -7.56 -10.01
C TYR A 233 34.03 -7.60 -10.53
N PHE A 234 34.62 -6.43 -10.78
CA PHE A 234 36.01 -6.30 -11.21
C PHE A 234 37.01 -6.86 -10.19
N TYR A 235 36.75 -6.65 -8.90
CA TYR A 235 37.59 -7.17 -7.83
C TYR A 235 37.44 -8.69 -7.64
N ARG A 236 36.21 -9.18 -7.49
CA ARG A 236 35.94 -10.58 -7.10
C ARG A 236 35.99 -11.57 -8.25
N VAL A 237 35.51 -11.20 -9.44
CA VAL A 237 35.39 -12.11 -10.59
C VAL A 237 36.61 -11.99 -11.50
N LEU A 238 37.02 -10.77 -11.82
CA LEU A 238 38.16 -10.54 -12.71
C LEU A 238 39.51 -10.53 -11.98
N GLY A 239 39.50 -10.69 -10.65
CA GLY A 239 40.71 -10.76 -9.82
C GLY A 239 41.56 -9.49 -9.82
N MET A 240 40.98 -8.34 -10.21
CA MET A 240 41.71 -7.08 -10.22
C MET A 240 41.93 -6.57 -8.80
N ASP A 241 42.99 -5.82 -8.57
CA ASP A 241 43.19 -5.13 -7.30
C ASP A 241 42.12 -4.04 -7.08
N LEU A 242 42.00 -3.53 -5.85
CA LEU A 242 40.95 -2.57 -5.51
C LEU A 242 41.09 -1.24 -6.27
N LYS A 243 42.33 -0.83 -6.54
CA LYS A 243 42.65 0.39 -7.29
C LYS A 243 42.23 0.26 -8.75
N ALA A 244 42.69 -0.78 -9.45
CA ALA A 244 42.31 -1.03 -10.83
C ALA A 244 40.81 -1.28 -10.94
N SER A 245 40.19 -1.99 -9.99
CA SER A 245 38.73 -2.20 -10.01
C SER A 245 37.94 -0.90 -9.99
N SER A 246 38.34 0.08 -9.15
CA SER A 246 37.69 1.41 -9.13
C SER A 246 38.00 2.25 -10.35
N LEU A 247 39.27 2.27 -10.80
CA LEU A 247 39.71 3.04 -11.97
C LEU A 247 39.17 2.47 -13.29
N MET A 248 39.02 1.17 -13.42
CA MET A 248 38.41 0.54 -14.59
C MET A 248 36.89 0.76 -14.60
N SER A 249 36.26 0.82 -13.43
CA SER A 249 34.83 1.14 -13.33
C SER A 249 34.52 2.55 -13.85
N PHE A 250 35.47 3.48 -13.81
CA PHE A 250 35.31 4.84 -14.33
C PHE A 250 34.97 4.88 -15.83
N VAL A 251 35.57 4.00 -16.65
CA VAL A 251 35.45 4.03 -18.12
C VAL A 251 34.00 3.86 -18.60
N PRO A 252 33.23 2.84 -18.17
CA PRO A 252 31.80 2.73 -18.49
C PRO A 252 30.99 3.98 -18.18
N TRP A 253 31.26 4.66 -17.04
CA TRP A 253 30.54 5.86 -16.64
C TRP A 253 30.85 7.06 -17.52
N VAL A 254 32.09 7.20 -17.99
CA VAL A 254 32.46 8.25 -18.96
C VAL A 254 31.71 8.03 -20.27
N VAL A 255 31.72 6.80 -20.79
CA VAL A 255 31.03 6.46 -22.04
C VAL A 255 29.52 6.68 -21.89
N MET A 256 28.93 6.36 -20.74
CA MET A 256 27.52 6.68 -20.47
C MET A 256 27.25 8.20 -20.48
N ALA A 257 28.12 9.01 -19.88
CA ALA A 257 27.97 10.46 -19.85
C ALA A 257 28.03 11.06 -21.27
N LEU A 258 29.02 10.65 -22.07
CA LEU A 258 29.15 11.04 -23.48
C LEU A 258 27.96 10.55 -24.31
N GLY A 259 27.60 9.28 -24.14
CA GLY A 259 26.48 8.64 -24.85
C GLY A 259 25.13 9.29 -24.57
N SER A 260 24.90 9.80 -23.35
CA SER A 260 23.66 10.51 -23.03
C SER A 260 23.52 11.82 -23.81
N THR A 261 24.64 12.51 -24.05
CA THR A 261 24.68 13.77 -24.81
C THR A 261 24.46 13.49 -26.30
N THR A 262 25.14 12.48 -26.86
CA THR A 262 24.97 12.09 -28.26
C THR A 262 23.57 11.55 -28.55
N ALA A 263 22.95 10.84 -27.60
CA ALA A 263 21.58 10.37 -27.71
C ALA A 263 20.57 11.52 -27.88
N GLY A 264 20.76 12.62 -27.12
CA GLY A 264 19.94 13.82 -27.24
C GLY A 264 20.09 14.48 -28.60
N LEU A 265 21.33 14.68 -29.06
CA LEU A 265 21.62 15.26 -30.38
C LEU A 265 21.06 14.40 -31.52
N LEU A 266 21.16 13.07 -31.40
CA LEU A 266 20.59 12.13 -32.36
C LEU A 266 19.05 12.22 -32.39
N ALA A 267 18.41 12.24 -31.22
CA ALA A 267 16.95 12.37 -31.12
C ALA A 267 16.47 13.68 -31.76
N ASP A 268 17.10 14.80 -31.41
CA ASP A 268 16.76 16.12 -31.93
C ASP A 268 17.01 16.20 -33.44
N GLY A 269 18.11 15.61 -33.93
CA GLY A 269 18.41 15.52 -35.36
C GLY A 269 17.36 14.75 -36.15
N LEU A 270 16.88 13.62 -35.62
CA LEU A 270 15.81 12.83 -36.24
C LEU A 270 14.47 13.58 -36.26
N VAL A 271 14.14 14.26 -35.16
CA VAL A 271 12.92 15.08 -35.09
C VAL A 271 12.99 16.26 -36.06
N ARG A 272 14.14 16.95 -36.18
CA ARG A 272 14.35 18.04 -37.15
C ARG A 272 14.25 17.58 -38.61
N ARG A 273 14.58 16.31 -38.89
CA ARG A 273 14.39 15.68 -40.21
C ARG A 273 12.95 15.26 -40.49
N GLY A 274 12.01 15.57 -39.59
CA GLY A 274 10.58 15.30 -39.76
C GLY A 274 10.12 13.93 -39.26
N VAL A 275 10.97 13.16 -38.56
CA VAL A 275 10.54 11.89 -37.96
C VAL A 275 9.63 12.18 -36.76
N PRO A 276 8.46 11.51 -36.63
CA PRO A 276 7.56 11.74 -35.50
C PRO A 276 8.26 11.50 -34.15
N VAL A 277 8.04 12.41 -33.18
CA VAL A 277 8.68 12.37 -31.85
C VAL A 277 8.51 11.02 -31.19
N LEU A 278 7.29 10.46 -31.21
CA LEU A 278 7.00 9.16 -30.61
C LEU A 278 7.81 8.02 -31.23
N THR A 279 7.99 8.03 -32.56
CA THR A 279 8.81 7.03 -33.28
C THR A 279 10.27 7.15 -32.87
N VAL A 280 10.80 8.38 -32.75
CA VAL A 280 12.16 8.63 -32.28
C VAL A 280 12.35 8.16 -30.84
N ARG A 281 11.45 8.55 -29.91
CA ARG A 281 11.53 8.17 -28.49
C ARG A 281 11.47 6.65 -28.31
N ARG A 282 10.57 5.97 -29.05
CA ARG A 282 10.43 4.51 -29.02
C ARG A 282 11.64 3.81 -29.62
N GLY A 283 12.08 4.19 -30.82
CA GLY A 283 13.23 3.56 -31.48
C GLY A 283 14.51 3.67 -30.65
N ILE A 284 14.77 4.85 -30.08
CA ILE A 284 15.92 5.08 -29.20
C ILE A 284 15.79 4.25 -27.91
N GLN A 285 14.61 4.17 -27.31
CA GLN A 285 14.40 3.37 -26.10
C GLN A 285 14.52 1.86 -26.36
N THR A 286 14.00 1.36 -27.49
CA THR A 286 14.16 -0.03 -27.91
C THR A 286 15.63 -0.37 -28.15
N ALA A 287 16.38 0.52 -28.80
CA ALA A 287 17.83 0.36 -28.94
C ALA A 287 18.56 0.36 -27.59
N ALA A 288 18.14 1.21 -26.65
CA ALA A 288 18.71 1.28 -25.30
C ALA A 288 18.50 0.00 -24.47
N PHE A 289 17.45 -0.78 -24.75
CA PHE A 289 17.18 -2.04 -24.05
C PHE A 289 17.70 -3.28 -24.77
N LEU A 290 17.51 -3.37 -26.10
CA LEU A 290 17.97 -4.54 -26.85
C LEU A 290 19.47 -4.51 -27.11
N GLY A 291 20.06 -3.33 -27.32
CA GLY A 291 21.48 -3.19 -27.62
C GLY A 291 22.43 -3.73 -26.52
N PRO A 292 22.17 -3.49 -25.22
CA PRO A 292 22.98 -4.06 -24.14
C PRO A 292 22.86 -5.58 -23.97
N VAL A 293 21.85 -6.25 -24.53
CA VAL A 293 21.58 -7.68 -24.29
C VAL A 293 22.76 -8.55 -24.69
N ALA A 294 23.32 -8.34 -25.89
CA ALA A 294 24.47 -9.14 -26.35
C ALA A 294 25.69 -8.95 -25.43
N ALA A 295 25.95 -7.72 -25.00
CA ALA A 295 27.05 -7.40 -24.09
C ALA A 295 26.82 -7.98 -22.68
N LEU A 296 25.59 -7.98 -22.18
CA LEU A 296 25.20 -8.64 -20.93
C LEU A 296 25.36 -10.16 -21.01
N MET A 297 25.00 -10.78 -22.14
CA MET A 297 25.19 -12.22 -22.35
C MET A 297 26.67 -12.59 -22.46
N ALA A 298 27.50 -11.72 -23.02
CA ALA A 298 28.96 -11.89 -22.99
C ALA A 298 29.48 -11.85 -21.54
N LEU A 299 29.04 -10.88 -20.72
CA LEU A 299 29.38 -10.80 -19.29
C LEU A 299 28.87 -11.98 -18.46
N ALA A 300 27.81 -12.65 -18.92
CA ALA A 300 27.28 -13.84 -18.27
C ALA A 300 28.21 -15.06 -18.44
N ASN A 301 29.16 -15.02 -19.38
CA ASN A 301 30.14 -16.08 -19.57
C ASN A 301 31.19 -16.06 -18.42
N PRO A 302 31.29 -17.11 -17.59
CA PRO A 302 32.27 -17.18 -16.50
C PRO A 302 33.74 -17.12 -16.95
N ALA A 303 34.03 -17.48 -18.21
CA ALA A 303 35.38 -17.53 -18.77
C ALA A 303 35.80 -16.22 -19.50
N ILE A 304 35.07 -15.12 -19.31
CA ILE A 304 35.36 -13.85 -19.99
C ILE A 304 36.70 -13.25 -19.53
N SER A 305 37.51 -12.78 -20.48
CA SER A 305 38.76 -12.10 -20.16
C SER A 305 38.51 -10.69 -19.59
N PRO A 306 39.36 -10.15 -18.70
CA PRO A 306 39.13 -8.83 -18.11
C PRO A 306 38.97 -7.68 -19.13
N PRO A 307 39.76 -7.60 -20.23
CA PRO A 307 39.56 -6.57 -21.26
C PRO A 307 38.22 -6.71 -21.98
N LEU A 308 37.80 -7.94 -22.30
CA LEU A 308 36.52 -8.19 -22.94
C LEU A 308 35.35 -7.87 -21.99
N ALA A 309 35.48 -8.20 -20.71
CA ALA A 309 34.51 -7.84 -19.69
C ALA A 309 34.36 -6.33 -19.54
N LEU A 310 35.47 -5.58 -19.51
CA LEU A 310 35.44 -4.11 -19.49
C LEU A 310 34.78 -3.55 -20.75
N LEU A 311 35.12 -4.08 -21.93
CA LEU A 311 34.52 -3.67 -23.20
C LEU A 311 33.01 -3.92 -23.22
N SER A 312 32.57 -5.12 -22.83
CA SER A 312 31.15 -5.49 -22.74
C SER A 312 30.42 -4.64 -21.71
N MET A 313 31.00 -4.38 -20.54
CA MET A 313 30.41 -3.51 -19.51
C MET A 313 30.24 -2.07 -20.02
N THR A 314 31.27 -1.57 -20.71
CA THR A 314 31.30 -0.22 -21.30
C THR A 314 30.26 -0.10 -22.41
N ALA A 315 30.17 -1.09 -23.29
CA ALA A 315 29.17 -1.14 -24.35
C ALA A 315 27.75 -1.22 -23.78
N ALA A 316 27.51 -2.09 -22.79
CA ALA A 316 26.20 -2.25 -22.18
C ALA A 316 25.71 -0.95 -21.53
N LEU A 317 26.55 -0.33 -20.67
CA LEU A 317 26.18 0.91 -19.98
C LEU A 317 26.12 2.10 -20.95
N GLY A 318 27.03 2.16 -21.92
CA GLY A 318 27.06 3.18 -22.97
C GLY A 318 25.81 3.14 -23.85
N ILE A 319 25.37 1.97 -24.32
CA ILE A 319 24.14 1.88 -25.13
C ILE A 319 22.90 2.17 -24.26
N THR A 320 22.90 1.76 -22.99
CA THR A 320 21.80 2.08 -22.07
C THR A 320 21.61 3.60 -21.90
N SER A 321 22.67 4.41 -22.08
CA SER A 321 22.55 5.87 -21.98
C SER A 321 21.60 6.48 -23.01
N LEU A 322 21.37 5.81 -24.14
CA LEU A 322 20.38 6.21 -25.15
C LEU A 322 18.98 6.37 -24.53
N GLY A 323 18.66 5.56 -23.52
CA GLY A 323 17.36 5.58 -22.85
C GLY A 323 17.02 6.93 -22.19
N GLN A 324 18.01 7.74 -21.83
CA GLN A 324 17.77 9.09 -21.28
C GLN A 324 17.05 9.99 -22.31
N ALA A 325 17.40 9.89 -23.59
CA ALA A 325 16.71 10.59 -24.67
C ALA A 325 15.38 9.93 -25.08
N GLY A 326 15.15 8.68 -24.66
CA GLY A 326 13.91 7.94 -24.86
C GLY A 326 12.89 8.26 -23.77
N PHE A 327 13.00 7.58 -22.61
CA PHE A 327 11.96 7.59 -21.60
C PHE A 327 11.89 8.88 -20.76
N VAL A 328 13.02 9.53 -20.42
CA VAL A 328 12.98 10.74 -19.56
C VAL A 328 12.31 11.90 -20.28
N ALA A 329 12.64 12.09 -21.56
CA ALA A 329 12.00 13.09 -22.41
C ALA A 329 10.50 12.79 -22.58
N ASN A 330 10.14 11.52 -22.78
CA ASN A 330 8.76 11.09 -22.97
C ASN A 330 7.84 11.41 -21.77
N MET A 331 8.37 11.51 -20.54
CA MET A 331 7.57 11.92 -19.37
C MET A 331 7.01 13.35 -19.53
N SER A 332 7.76 14.23 -20.19
CA SER A 332 7.32 15.60 -20.47
C SER A 332 6.35 15.66 -21.64
N ASP A 333 6.49 14.73 -22.60
CA ASP A 333 5.60 14.63 -23.78
C ASP A 333 4.21 14.08 -23.39
N ILE A 334 4.14 13.09 -22.50
CA ILE A 334 2.88 12.45 -22.05
C ILE A 334 2.06 13.39 -21.16
N ALA A 335 2.71 14.14 -20.27
CA ALA A 335 2.03 15.00 -19.31
C ALA A 335 2.70 16.37 -19.19
N PRO A 336 2.66 17.25 -20.20
CA PRO A 336 3.38 18.52 -20.20
C PRO A 336 3.08 19.42 -18.99
N ARG A 337 1.80 19.45 -18.57
CA ARG A 337 1.33 20.23 -17.42
C ARG A 337 1.60 19.57 -16.06
N HIS A 338 1.95 18.28 -16.04
CA HIS A 338 2.15 17.49 -14.81
C HIS A 338 3.44 16.64 -14.83
N ALA A 339 4.43 17.04 -15.65
CA ALA A 339 5.63 16.25 -15.92
C ALA A 339 6.42 15.94 -14.64
N GLY A 340 6.48 16.89 -13.70
CA GLY A 340 7.14 16.69 -12.40
C GLY A 340 6.46 15.63 -11.52
N LEU A 341 5.13 15.56 -11.52
CA LEU A 341 4.38 14.54 -10.78
C LEU A 341 4.56 13.15 -11.41
N LEU A 342 4.51 13.08 -12.74
CA LEU A 342 4.78 11.84 -13.48
C LEU A 342 6.23 11.37 -13.28
N PHE A 343 7.20 12.30 -13.31
CA PHE A 343 8.60 12.01 -13.03
C PHE A 343 8.79 11.47 -11.61
N GLY A 344 8.23 12.12 -10.59
CA GLY A 344 8.30 11.65 -9.20
C GLY A 344 7.68 10.26 -9.01
N LEU A 345 6.54 10.00 -9.67
CA LEU A 345 5.89 8.69 -9.66
C LEU A 345 6.78 7.62 -10.31
N CYS A 346 7.27 7.86 -11.53
CA CYS A 346 8.18 6.96 -12.22
C CYS A 346 9.44 6.70 -11.38
N ASN A 347 10.05 7.75 -10.83
CA ASN A 347 11.29 7.64 -10.07
C ASN A 347 11.11 6.91 -8.73
N THR A 348 9.90 6.94 -8.14
CA THR A 348 9.54 6.14 -6.98
C THR A 348 9.58 4.65 -7.33
N PHE A 349 8.90 4.24 -8.41
CA PHE A 349 8.96 2.85 -8.89
C PHE A 349 10.36 2.44 -9.35
N GLY A 350 11.12 3.35 -9.98
CA GLY A 350 12.52 3.13 -10.35
C GLY A 350 13.43 2.91 -9.14
N SER A 351 13.26 3.72 -8.09
CA SER A 351 14.01 3.55 -6.83
C SER A 351 13.67 2.21 -6.17
N PHE A 352 12.40 1.80 -6.20
CA PHE A 352 11.98 0.49 -5.73
C PHE A 352 12.63 -0.66 -6.53
N ALA A 353 12.74 -0.52 -7.86
CA ALA A 353 13.48 -1.46 -8.70
C ALA A 353 14.95 -1.58 -8.26
N GLY A 354 15.58 -0.44 -7.94
CA GLY A 354 16.95 -0.42 -7.42
C GLY A 354 17.09 -1.11 -6.07
N ILE A 355 16.12 -0.93 -5.16
CA ILE A 355 16.11 -1.63 -3.86
C ILE A 355 16.12 -3.14 -4.07
N LEU A 356 15.21 -3.62 -4.93
CA LEU A 356 15.11 -5.04 -5.26
C LEU A 356 16.37 -5.53 -5.95
N GLY A 357 16.79 -4.89 -7.04
CA GLY A 357 17.91 -5.34 -7.87
C GLY A 357 19.24 -5.40 -7.11
N VAL A 358 19.57 -4.36 -6.34
CA VAL A 358 20.84 -4.32 -5.58
C VAL A 358 20.86 -5.38 -4.49
N SER A 359 19.74 -5.58 -3.81
CA SER A 359 19.65 -6.57 -2.74
C SER A 359 19.65 -8.00 -3.30
N VAL A 360 18.81 -8.28 -4.30
CA VAL A 360 18.74 -9.58 -5.00
C VAL A 360 20.11 -9.98 -5.53
N CYS A 361 20.84 -9.05 -6.15
CA CYS A 361 22.22 -9.28 -6.60
C CYS A 361 23.11 -9.81 -5.46
N GLY A 362 23.03 -9.22 -4.27
CA GLY A 362 23.78 -9.68 -3.10
C GLY A 362 23.43 -11.11 -2.67
N PHE A 363 22.14 -11.45 -2.62
CA PHE A 363 21.71 -12.80 -2.23
C PHE A 363 22.01 -13.86 -3.27
N VAL A 364 21.85 -13.53 -4.55
CA VAL A 364 22.27 -14.42 -5.63
C VAL A 364 23.77 -14.67 -5.52
N LEU A 365 24.58 -13.61 -5.38
CA LEU A 365 26.02 -13.75 -5.25
C LEU A 365 26.44 -14.56 -4.02
N GLU A 366 25.74 -14.42 -2.88
CA GLU A 366 25.98 -15.20 -1.67
C GLU A 366 25.70 -16.70 -1.88
N ARG A 367 24.65 -17.03 -2.62
CA ARG A 367 24.22 -18.43 -2.84
C ARG A 367 24.96 -19.12 -3.98
N THR A 368 25.21 -18.42 -5.08
CA THR A 368 25.75 -19.00 -6.31
C THR A 368 27.24 -18.73 -6.49
N GLY A 369 27.79 -17.72 -5.79
CA GLY A 369 29.15 -17.23 -6.02
C GLY A 369 29.36 -16.56 -7.39
N SER A 370 28.31 -16.39 -8.20
CA SER A 370 28.42 -15.96 -9.60
C SER A 370 27.49 -14.80 -9.96
N PHE A 371 27.98 -13.89 -10.80
CA PHE A 371 27.22 -12.79 -11.39
C PHE A 371 26.42 -13.20 -12.64
N THR A 372 26.66 -14.40 -13.19
CA THR A 372 25.99 -14.90 -14.40
C THR A 372 24.45 -14.80 -14.33
N PRO A 373 23.77 -15.25 -13.25
CA PRO A 373 22.31 -15.18 -13.19
C PRO A 373 21.80 -13.74 -13.13
N ILE A 374 22.59 -12.80 -12.58
CA ILE A 374 22.22 -11.38 -12.47
C ILE A 374 22.28 -10.71 -13.86
N PHE A 375 23.31 -11.00 -14.65
CA PHE A 375 23.41 -10.50 -16.03
C PHE A 375 22.30 -11.09 -16.92
N GLN A 376 22.03 -12.39 -16.82
CA GLN A 376 20.93 -13.05 -17.53
C GLN A 376 19.57 -12.46 -17.15
N THR A 377 19.33 -12.26 -15.84
CA THR A 377 18.08 -11.64 -15.35
C THR A 377 17.93 -10.21 -15.86
N THR A 378 19.02 -9.43 -15.85
CA THR A 378 19.00 -8.05 -16.36
C THR A 378 18.72 -8.02 -17.86
N ALA A 379 19.33 -8.91 -18.63
CA ALA A 379 19.06 -9.06 -20.07
C ALA A 379 17.60 -9.45 -20.34
N ALA A 380 17.06 -10.42 -19.59
CA ALA A 380 15.66 -10.82 -19.70
C ALA A 380 14.70 -9.66 -19.38
N LEU A 381 14.99 -8.89 -18.33
CA LEU A 381 14.19 -7.71 -17.97
C LEU A 381 14.26 -6.62 -19.05
N TYR A 382 15.39 -6.43 -19.71
CA TYR A 382 15.51 -5.48 -20.82
C TYR A 382 14.66 -5.92 -22.03
N ILE A 383 14.66 -7.21 -22.37
CA ILE A 383 13.80 -7.77 -23.43
C ILE A 383 12.32 -7.60 -23.08
N LEU A 384 11.91 -8.00 -21.86
CA LEU A 384 10.53 -7.86 -21.39
C LEU A 384 10.09 -6.39 -21.32
N GLY A 385 11.00 -5.49 -20.94
CA GLY A 385 10.78 -4.05 -20.93
C GLY A 385 10.50 -3.48 -22.31
N THR A 386 11.18 -3.97 -23.35
CA THR A 386 10.90 -3.61 -24.75
C THR A 386 9.51 -4.07 -25.18
N ILE A 387 9.13 -5.31 -24.87
CA ILE A 387 7.80 -5.85 -25.20
C ILE A 387 6.69 -5.02 -24.51
N ALA A 388 6.88 -4.69 -23.24
CA ALA A 388 5.93 -3.88 -22.48
C ALA A 388 5.79 -2.44 -23.01
N LEU A 389 6.85 -1.89 -23.61
CA LEU A 389 6.82 -0.58 -24.27
C LEU A 389 6.00 -0.61 -25.57
N GLU A 390 6.00 -1.72 -26.30
CA GLU A 390 5.33 -1.84 -27.61
C GLU A 390 3.85 -2.26 -27.52
N GLY A 391 3.49 -3.08 -26.52
CA GLY A 391 2.15 -3.67 -26.39
C GLY A 391 0.95 -2.70 -26.27
N PRO A 392 1.01 -1.59 -25.50
CA PRO A 392 -0.16 -0.75 -25.25
C PRO A 392 -0.60 0.14 -26.42
N GLU A 393 0.29 0.40 -27.39
CA GLU A 393 0.04 1.37 -28.47
C GLU A 393 -0.07 0.76 -29.87
N ALA A 394 0.35 -0.50 -30.09
CA ALA A 394 0.02 -1.22 -31.32
C ALA A 394 -1.51 -1.28 -31.53
N ALA A 395 -2.26 -1.43 -30.43
CA ALA A 395 -3.73 -1.37 -30.40
C ALA A 395 -4.29 0.04 -30.71
N CYS A 396 -3.48 1.09 -30.60
CA CYS A 396 -3.91 2.49 -30.83
C CYS A 396 -3.47 3.02 -32.20
N SER A 397 -2.36 2.51 -32.78
CA SER A 397 -1.95 2.82 -34.15
C SER A 397 -2.87 2.21 -35.20
N GLU A 398 -3.46 1.05 -34.90
CA GLU A 398 -4.47 0.39 -35.76
C GLU A 398 -5.76 1.21 -35.87
N GLN A 399 -6.03 2.12 -34.92
CA GLN A 399 -7.18 3.03 -34.96
C GLN A 399 -6.93 4.34 -35.71
N ARG A 400 -5.68 4.65 -36.11
CA ARG A 400 -5.32 5.91 -36.79
C ARG A 400 -4.98 5.76 -38.27
N SER A 401 -4.90 4.55 -38.81
CA SER A 401 -4.60 4.34 -40.22
C SER A 401 -5.84 4.50 -41.11
N GLY A 402 -6.08 5.74 -41.55
CA GLY A 402 -6.75 6.02 -42.82
C GLY A 402 -5.85 5.69 -44.03
N PRO A 403 -6.32 5.90 -45.29
CA PRO A 403 -5.85 5.22 -46.51
C PRO A 403 -4.41 5.52 -47.02
N ALA A 404 -3.49 6.00 -46.19
CA ALA A 404 -2.11 6.28 -46.58
C ALA A 404 -1.11 5.16 -46.23
N ALA A 405 -1.55 4.10 -45.54
CA ALA A 405 -0.69 2.99 -45.09
C ALA A 405 -0.52 1.85 -46.12
N ALA A 406 -0.93 2.06 -47.38
CA ALA A 406 -0.81 1.04 -48.43
C ALA A 406 0.61 0.94 -49.06
N CYS A 407 1.52 1.88 -48.76
CA CYS A 407 2.82 1.94 -49.45
C CYS A 407 4.00 1.30 -48.68
N LEU A 408 3.81 0.89 -47.42
CA LEU A 408 4.89 0.36 -46.55
C LEU A 408 4.81 -1.15 -46.27
N GLN A 409 3.87 -1.88 -46.89
CA GLN A 409 3.72 -3.33 -46.72
C GLN A 409 4.67 -4.18 -47.59
N ALA A 410 5.66 -3.59 -48.24
CA ALA A 410 6.51 -4.28 -49.23
C ALA A 410 7.80 -4.94 -48.68
N THR A 411 7.92 -5.19 -47.37
CA THR A 411 9.05 -6.01 -46.85
C THR A 411 8.53 -7.12 -45.95
N GLY A 412 8.67 -8.35 -46.45
CA GLY A 412 8.09 -9.56 -45.86
C GLY A 412 8.74 -9.96 -44.55
N ALA A 413 7.97 -9.83 -43.46
CA ALA A 413 8.22 -10.51 -42.18
C ALA A 413 6.94 -10.47 -41.32
N SER A 414 5.89 -11.22 -41.68
CA SER A 414 4.61 -11.17 -40.94
C SER A 414 3.85 -12.49 -40.82
N GLY A 415 4.52 -13.64 -40.93
CA GLY A 415 3.86 -14.96 -40.81
C GLY A 415 3.34 -15.29 -39.40
N PHE A 416 3.95 -14.74 -38.33
CA PHE A 416 3.62 -15.13 -36.96
C PHE A 416 2.57 -14.22 -36.27
N PHE A 417 2.47 -12.95 -36.68
CA PHE A 417 1.57 -11.97 -36.03
C PHE A 417 0.11 -12.03 -36.51
N HIS A 418 -0.16 -12.60 -37.68
CA HIS A 418 -1.52 -12.69 -38.22
C HIS A 418 -2.44 -13.64 -37.45
N SER A 419 -1.90 -14.65 -36.77
CA SER A 419 -2.72 -15.63 -36.03
C SER A 419 -3.28 -15.08 -34.71
N TRP A 420 -2.62 -14.08 -34.11
CA TRP A 420 -3.10 -13.45 -32.86
C TRP A 420 -4.14 -12.34 -33.10
N ALA A 421 -4.09 -11.67 -34.26
CA ALA A 421 -5.03 -10.61 -34.64
C ALA A 421 -6.48 -11.09 -34.91
N ALA A 422 -6.66 -12.39 -35.17
CA ALA A 422 -7.99 -12.97 -35.42
C ALA A 422 -8.85 -13.15 -34.14
N MET A 423 -8.24 -13.01 -32.94
CA MET A 423 -8.97 -13.02 -31.67
C MET A 423 -9.28 -11.58 -31.25
N GLY A 424 -10.37 -11.03 -31.79
CA GLY A 424 -10.81 -9.66 -31.49
C GLY A 424 -10.95 -9.38 -29.99
N ALA A 425 -10.18 -8.43 -29.48
CA ALA A 425 -10.24 -8.01 -28.08
C ALA A 425 -11.48 -7.14 -27.81
N PRO A 426 -12.24 -7.39 -26.73
CA PRO A 426 -13.44 -6.61 -26.41
C PRO A 426 -13.08 -5.17 -26.04
N ARG A 427 -13.80 -4.19 -26.62
CA ARG A 427 -13.65 -2.75 -26.35
C ARG A 427 -13.86 -2.46 -24.85
N ALA A 428 -12.77 -2.37 -24.11
CA ALA A 428 -12.75 -2.26 -22.66
C ALA A 428 -13.04 -0.83 -22.18
N ASN A 429 -14.14 -0.64 -21.45
CA ASN A 429 -14.56 0.64 -20.89
C ASN A 429 -13.72 0.99 -19.65
N TRP A 430 -12.46 1.39 -19.88
CA TRP A 430 -11.38 1.46 -18.90
C TRP A 430 -11.65 2.31 -17.63
N PRO A 431 -12.41 3.43 -17.67
CA PRO A 431 -12.75 4.17 -16.45
C PRO A 431 -13.67 3.38 -15.50
N ARG A 432 -14.64 2.64 -16.06
CA ARG A 432 -15.52 1.74 -15.30
C ARG A 432 -14.76 0.51 -14.80
N ILE A 433 -13.85 -0.01 -15.62
CA ILE A 433 -12.98 -1.12 -15.23
C ILE A 433 -12.06 -0.67 -14.11
N TRP A 434 -11.37 0.47 -14.22
CA TRP A 434 -10.51 1.00 -13.15
C TRP A 434 -11.27 1.32 -11.87
N ALA A 435 -12.48 1.90 -11.96
CA ALA A 435 -13.32 2.11 -10.79
C ALA A 435 -13.65 0.78 -10.10
N LYS A 436 -14.08 -0.23 -10.87
CA LYS A 436 -14.30 -1.59 -10.37
C LYS A 436 -13.01 -2.25 -9.85
N THR A 437 -11.89 -2.15 -10.56
CA THR A 437 -10.61 -2.74 -10.18
C THR A 437 -10.03 -2.08 -8.94
N LYS A 438 -10.21 -0.77 -8.77
CA LYS A 438 -9.84 -0.06 -7.54
C LYS A 438 -10.72 -0.49 -6.37
N GLU A 439 -12.02 -0.65 -6.58
CA GLU A 439 -12.95 -1.12 -5.56
C GLU A 439 -12.67 -2.58 -5.17
N VAL A 440 -12.37 -3.42 -6.14
CA VAL A 440 -11.90 -4.81 -5.96
C VAL A 440 -10.55 -4.83 -5.25
N PHE A 441 -9.60 -4.00 -5.65
CA PHE A 441 -8.29 -3.92 -5.01
C PHE A 441 -8.39 -3.46 -3.56
N VAL A 442 -9.18 -2.42 -3.27
CA VAL A 442 -9.37 -1.92 -1.89
C VAL A 442 -10.10 -2.96 -1.04
N SER A 443 -11.09 -3.67 -1.60
CA SER A 443 -11.80 -4.74 -0.87
C SER A 443 -10.95 -5.99 -0.63
N GLN A 444 -10.02 -6.29 -1.54
CA GLN A 444 -9.12 -7.46 -1.47
C GLN A 444 -7.71 -7.14 -0.98
N PHE A 445 -7.43 -5.88 -0.61
CA PHE A 445 -6.07 -5.39 -0.32
C PHE A 445 -5.36 -6.22 0.75
N LEU A 446 -6.10 -6.62 1.78
CA LEU A 446 -5.59 -7.44 2.86
C LEU A 446 -5.08 -8.80 2.35
N LEU A 447 -5.89 -9.52 1.58
CA LEU A 447 -5.53 -10.84 1.05
C LEU A 447 -4.29 -10.72 0.14
N ILE A 448 -4.28 -9.71 -0.74
CA ILE A 448 -3.15 -9.42 -1.62
C ILE A 448 -1.89 -9.14 -0.80
N SER A 449 -1.98 -8.28 0.22
CA SER A 449 -0.84 -7.93 1.06
C SER A 449 -0.28 -9.12 1.84
N TYR A 450 -1.13 -10.04 2.30
CA TYR A 450 -0.71 -11.25 3.03
C TYR A 450 -0.04 -12.27 2.11
N ILE A 451 -0.58 -12.47 0.90
CA ILE A 451 0.04 -13.34 -0.11
C ILE A 451 1.41 -12.79 -0.49
N VAL A 452 1.50 -11.49 -0.79
CA VAL A 452 2.77 -10.83 -1.10
C VAL A 452 3.76 -10.94 0.05
N ALA A 453 3.34 -10.66 1.29
CA ALA A 453 4.16 -10.80 2.48
C ALA A 453 4.70 -12.23 2.67
N THR A 454 3.85 -13.24 2.44
CA THR A 454 4.23 -14.66 2.55
C THR A 454 5.22 -15.06 1.47
N ILE A 455 4.97 -14.67 0.20
CA ILE A 455 5.87 -14.95 -0.92
C ILE A 455 7.24 -14.32 -0.66
N ILE A 456 7.28 -13.05 -0.28
CA ILE A 456 8.54 -12.35 0.03
C ILE A 456 9.22 -13.02 1.23
N ALA A 457 8.48 -13.40 2.27
CA ALA A 457 9.06 -14.02 3.45
C ALA A 457 9.76 -15.35 3.15
N LEU A 458 9.16 -16.17 2.28
CA LEU A 458 9.68 -17.47 1.89
C LEU A 458 10.79 -17.38 0.84
N ALA A 459 10.63 -16.50 -0.15
CA ALA A 459 11.59 -16.30 -1.23
C ALA A 459 12.83 -15.52 -0.78
N TRP A 460 12.65 -14.58 0.15
CA TRP A 460 13.70 -13.67 0.59
C TRP A 460 13.60 -13.36 2.10
N PRO A 461 13.97 -14.31 2.98
CA PRO A 461 13.77 -14.20 4.42
C PRO A 461 14.74 -13.23 5.12
N VAL A 462 15.88 -12.90 4.50
CA VAL A 462 16.98 -12.22 5.19
C VAL A 462 16.63 -10.81 5.69
N PRO A 463 15.95 -9.94 4.92
CA PRO A 463 15.55 -8.65 5.45
C PRO A 463 14.53 -8.77 6.59
N GLY A 464 13.65 -9.78 6.55
CA GLY A 464 12.71 -10.05 7.63
C GLY A 464 13.41 -10.50 8.91
N LYS A 465 14.39 -11.41 8.78
CA LYS A 465 15.27 -11.83 9.89
C LYS A 465 16.05 -10.66 10.49
N ALA A 466 16.59 -9.78 9.65
CA ALA A 466 17.33 -8.59 10.08
C ALA A 466 16.44 -7.56 10.80
N VAL A 467 15.18 -7.43 10.40
CA VAL A 467 14.22 -6.54 11.08
C VAL A 467 13.81 -7.12 12.44
N VAL A 468 13.64 -8.44 12.54
CA VAL A 468 13.28 -9.13 13.80
C VAL A 468 14.46 -9.20 14.77
N SER A 469 15.71 -9.27 14.29
CA SER A 469 16.89 -9.31 15.15
C SER A 469 17.10 -8.02 15.95
N VAL A 470 16.55 -6.89 15.50
CA VAL A 470 16.53 -5.64 16.27
C VAL A 470 15.55 -5.77 17.43
N SER A 471 16.09 -6.16 18.58
CA SER A 471 15.36 -6.34 19.82
C SER A 471 16.02 -5.59 20.97
N PHE A 472 15.21 -5.14 21.93
CA PHE A 472 15.68 -4.58 23.20
C PHE A 472 15.15 -5.43 24.33
N SER A 473 15.93 -5.54 25.42
CA SER A 473 15.51 -6.30 26.60
C SER A 473 15.06 -5.34 27.69
N VAL A 474 13.87 -5.58 28.26
CA VAL A 474 13.40 -4.90 29.47
C VAL A 474 13.01 -5.97 30.47
N ASN A 475 13.63 -5.95 31.66
CA ASN A 475 13.39 -6.92 32.74
C ASN A 475 13.52 -8.39 32.29
N GLY A 476 14.50 -8.71 31.43
CA GLY A 476 14.75 -10.07 30.94
C GLY A 476 13.87 -10.52 29.76
N HIS A 477 12.87 -9.73 29.36
CA HIS A 477 12.03 -10.01 28.19
C HIS A 477 12.56 -9.31 26.94
N LYS A 478 12.73 -10.06 25.84
CA LYS A 478 13.18 -9.53 24.54
C LYS A 478 12.00 -9.01 23.71
N TYR A 479 11.99 -7.72 23.42
CA TYR A 479 11.00 -7.07 22.57
C TYR A 479 11.60 -6.78 21.19
N ALA A 480 11.03 -7.36 20.13
CA ALA A 480 11.38 -6.98 18.77
C ALA A 480 10.80 -5.59 18.46
N VAL A 481 11.67 -4.61 18.19
CA VAL A 481 11.32 -3.18 18.10
C VAL A 481 10.27 -2.95 17.01
N PHE A 482 10.61 -3.35 15.78
CA PHE A 482 9.75 -3.09 14.62
C PHE A 482 8.43 -3.85 14.72
N LYS A 483 8.45 -5.12 15.14
CA LYS A 483 7.23 -5.91 15.35
C LYS A 483 6.27 -5.23 16.32
N THR A 484 6.78 -4.78 17.47
CA THR A 484 6.00 -4.10 18.52
C THR A 484 5.44 -2.76 18.02
N LEU A 485 6.25 -1.99 17.29
CA LEU A 485 5.82 -0.71 16.73
C LEU A 485 4.70 -0.87 15.68
N ASN A 486 4.79 -1.87 14.80
CA ASN A 486 3.72 -2.18 13.85
C ASN A 486 2.41 -2.54 14.57
N ILE A 487 2.49 -3.32 15.66
CA ILE A 487 1.32 -3.67 16.49
C ILE A 487 0.69 -2.40 17.08
N MET A 488 1.50 -1.52 17.69
CA MET A 488 1.02 -0.27 18.27
C MET A 488 0.36 0.64 17.22
N ILE A 489 0.92 0.73 16.00
CA ILE A 489 0.35 1.53 14.91
C ILE A 489 -1.03 0.99 14.52
N VAL A 490 -1.18 -0.33 14.37
CA VAL A 490 -2.46 -0.96 14.01
C VAL A 490 -3.53 -0.61 15.04
N PHE A 491 -3.21 -0.72 16.33
CA PHE A 491 -4.14 -0.42 17.41
C PHE A 491 -4.41 1.07 17.60
N LEU A 492 -3.41 1.94 17.39
CA LEU A 492 -3.59 3.39 17.37
C LEU A 492 -4.57 3.82 16.27
N ILE A 493 -4.39 3.32 15.04
CA ILE A 493 -5.30 3.63 13.92
C ILE A 493 -6.70 3.10 14.20
N SER A 494 -6.80 1.92 14.79
CA SER A 494 -8.08 1.33 15.20
C SER A 494 -8.82 2.22 16.21
N GLY A 495 -8.11 2.75 17.21
CA GLY A 495 -8.64 3.77 18.13
C GLY A 495 -9.08 5.05 17.43
N LEU A 496 -8.26 5.56 16.49
CA LEU A 496 -8.58 6.75 15.69
C LEU A 496 -9.82 6.55 14.81
N MET A 497 -10.12 5.34 14.36
CA MET A 497 -11.27 5.03 13.51
C MET A 497 -12.58 4.84 14.29
N LEU A 498 -12.50 4.71 15.61
CA LEU A 498 -13.63 4.42 16.48
C LEU A 498 -14.46 5.68 16.75
N LYS A 499 -15.73 5.70 16.31
CA LYS A 499 -16.65 6.84 16.55
C LYS A 499 -17.54 6.59 17.77
N THR A 500 -17.63 7.58 18.64
CA THR A 500 -18.49 7.53 19.84
C THR A 500 -19.96 7.32 19.49
N ASP A 501 -20.45 7.93 18.42
CA ASP A 501 -21.85 7.81 18.01
C ASP A 501 -22.18 6.43 17.43
N ASP A 502 -21.23 5.83 16.71
CA ASP A 502 -21.39 4.47 16.16
C ASP A 502 -21.42 3.45 17.31
N ILE A 503 -20.62 3.65 18.37
CA ILE A 503 -20.68 2.86 19.61
C ILE A 503 -22.03 3.02 20.31
N LYS A 504 -22.49 4.26 20.52
CA LYS A 504 -23.78 4.53 21.19
C LYS A 504 -24.96 3.91 20.42
N LYS A 505 -24.94 3.98 19.08
CA LYS A 505 -25.94 3.32 18.22
C LYS A 505 -25.86 1.80 18.32
N ALA A 506 -24.64 1.23 18.31
CA ALA A 506 -24.45 -0.21 18.43
C ALA A 506 -24.94 -0.77 19.79
N MET A 507 -24.79 -0.03 20.89
CA MET A 507 -25.29 -0.44 22.22
C MET A 507 -26.81 -0.57 22.30
N ARG A 508 -27.57 -0.02 21.34
CA ARG A 508 -29.03 -0.24 21.27
C ARG A 508 -29.37 -1.69 20.93
N HIS A 509 -28.47 -2.44 20.28
CA HIS A 509 -28.63 -3.85 19.93
C HIS A 509 -28.09 -4.78 21.02
N LYS A 510 -28.68 -4.71 22.21
CA LYS A 510 -28.19 -5.35 23.45
C LYS A 510 -27.90 -6.85 23.28
N TRP A 511 -28.77 -7.59 22.60
CA TRP A 511 -28.61 -9.03 22.40
C TRP A 511 -27.48 -9.40 21.44
N GLY A 512 -27.29 -8.63 20.36
CA GLY A 512 -26.18 -8.83 19.43
C GLY A 512 -24.83 -8.57 20.09
N VAL A 513 -24.76 -7.50 20.88
CA VAL A 513 -23.57 -7.17 21.69
C VAL A 513 -23.31 -8.28 22.72
N LEU A 514 -24.27 -8.56 23.61
CA LEU A 514 -24.07 -9.53 24.70
C LEU A 514 -23.66 -10.91 24.18
N PHE A 515 -24.38 -11.45 23.19
CA PHE A 515 -24.07 -12.76 22.62
C PHE A 515 -22.72 -12.76 21.89
N GLY A 516 -22.43 -11.72 21.10
CA GLY A 516 -21.15 -11.62 20.39
C GLY A 516 -19.96 -11.60 21.34
N PHE A 517 -20.06 -10.93 22.49
CA PHE A 517 -19.00 -10.93 23.51
C PHE A 517 -18.87 -12.31 24.19
N VAL A 518 -19.97 -12.89 24.66
CA VAL A 518 -19.97 -14.19 25.33
C VAL A 518 -19.44 -15.28 24.39
N SER A 519 -19.90 -15.31 23.14
CA SER A 519 -19.43 -16.29 22.17
C SER A 519 -17.93 -16.16 21.90
N THR A 520 -17.45 -14.92 21.67
CA THR A 520 -16.04 -14.66 21.34
C THR A 520 -15.09 -14.91 22.51
N LEU A 521 -15.48 -14.52 23.72
CA LEU A 521 -14.56 -14.47 24.88
C LEU A 521 -14.74 -15.64 25.84
N ALA A 522 -15.86 -16.38 25.78
CA ALA A 522 -16.12 -17.49 26.69
C ALA A 522 -16.39 -18.81 25.97
N ILE A 523 -17.18 -18.82 24.89
CA ILE A 523 -17.59 -20.08 24.23
C ILE A 523 -16.52 -20.60 23.26
N THR A 524 -16.02 -19.74 22.38
CA THR A 524 -15.05 -20.14 21.36
C THR A 524 -13.72 -20.67 21.92
N PRO A 525 -13.17 -20.17 23.06
CA PRO A 525 -12.00 -20.79 23.69
C PRO A 525 -12.22 -22.25 24.12
N CYS A 526 -13.45 -22.66 24.43
CA CYS A 526 -13.74 -24.04 24.87
C CYS A 526 -13.38 -25.09 23.80
N LEU A 527 -13.44 -24.74 22.51
CA LEU A 527 -13.01 -25.65 21.44
C LEU A 527 -11.51 -25.95 21.52
N GLY A 528 -10.72 -25.08 22.14
CA GLY A 528 -9.30 -25.30 22.38
C GLY A 528 -9.01 -26.55 23.20
N PHE A 529 -9.90 -26.94 24.12
CA PHE A 529 -9.74 -28.19 24.89
C PHE A 529 -9.88 -29.45 24.03
N ALA A 530 -10.64 -29.40 22.94
CA ALA A 530 -10.70 -30.52 22.00
C ALA A 530 -9.49 -30.50 21.05
N LEU A 531 -9.06 -29.31 20.62
CA LEU A 531 -7.95 -29.16 19.69
C LEU A 531 -6.60 -29.52 20.30
N ARG A 532 -6.40 -29.29 21.60
CA ARG A 532 -5.14 -29.65 22.29
C ARG A 532 -4.88 -31.16 22.33
N GLU A 533 -5.92 -31.99 22.24
CA GLU A 533 -5.80 -33.45 22.24
C GLU A 533 -5.37 -33.99 20.86
N ILE A 534 -5.38 -33.15 19.82
CA ILE A 534 -4.96 -33.51 18.47
C ILE A 534 -3.43 -33.34 18.38
N HIS A 535 -2.71 -34.46 18.33
CA HIS A 535 -1.25 -34.46 18.30
C HIS A 535 -0.75 -34.25 16.86
N LEU A 536 -0.40 -33.02 16.51
CA LEU A 536 0.26 -32.69 15.25
C LEU A 536 1.78 -32.75 15.40
N THR A 537 2.47 -33.09 14.32
CA THR A 537 3.93 -33.01 14.23
C THR A 537 4.31 -31.85 13.30
N PRO A 538 5.05 -30.82 13.78
CA PRO A 538 5.51 -30.59 15.17
C PRO A 538 4.39 -30.18 16.13
N GLU A 539 4.58 -30.46 17.42
CA GLU A 539 3.59 -30.18 18.48
C GLU A 539 3.26 -28.68 18.63
N ALA A 540 4.18 -27.82 18.20
CA ALA A 540 3.99 -26.37 18.08
C ALA A 540 2.77 -25.99 17.23
N TYR A 541 2.35 -26.82 16.27
CA TYR A 541 1.13 -26.61 15.48
C TYR A 541 -0.14 -26.77 16.32
N THR A 542 -0.18 -27.80 17.18
CA THR A 542 -1.28 -28.01 18.11
C THR A 542 -1.37 -26.86 19.11
N ALA A 543 -0.23 -26.43 19.64
CA ALA A 543 -0.15 -25.30 20.57
C ALA A 543 -0.63 -23.99 19.91
N GLY A 544 -0.15 -23.71 18.69
CA GLY A 544 -0.58 -22.54 17.92
C GLY A 544 -2.09 -22.57 17.61
N LEU A 545 -2.62 -23.72 17.17
CA LEU A 545 -4.04 -23.87 16.86
C LEU A 545 -4.91 -23.66 18.12
N THR A 546 -4.54 -24.27 19.23
CA THR A 546 -5.21 -24.12 20.53
C THR A 546 -5.21 -22.67 21.00
N LEU A 547 -4.06 -21.98 20.92
CA LEU A 547 -3.93 -20.57 21.29
C LEU A 547 -4.87 -19.67 20.48
N THR A 548 -5.05 -19.93 19.18
CA THR A 548 -5.93 -19.12 18.32
C THR A 548 -7.40 -19.17 18.73
N THR A 549 -7.82 -20.12 19.56
CA THR A 549 -9.19 -20.17 20.08
C THR A 549 -9.43 -19.11 21.16
N ALA A 550 -8.40 -18.74 21.92
CA ALA A 550 -8.48 -17.80 23.04
C ALA A 550 -8.32 -16.33 22.62
N VAL A 551 -7.83 -16.05 21.41
CA VAL A 551 -7.61 -14.68 20.95
C VAL A 551 -8.91 -13.99 20.50
N PRO A 552 -9.00 -12.66 20.64
CA PRO A 552 -10.14 -11.87 20.19
C PRO A 552 -10.20 -11.70 18.66
N GLN A 553 -11.17 -10.90 18.17
CA GLN A 553 -11.50 -10.73 16.74
C GLN A 553 -10.55 -9.77 16.00
N THR A 554 -10.45 -9.91 14.67
CA THR A 554 -9.62 -9.02 13.83
C THR A 554 -10.36 -7.73 13.41
N LEU A 555 -9.68 -6.58 13.55
CA LEU A 555 -10.21 -5.23 13.24
C LEU A 555 -10.51 -4.90 11.77
N GLY A 556 -10.03 -5.70 10.81
CA GLY A 556 -10.22 -5.43 9.38
C GLY A 556 -11.17 -6.39 8.66
N ILE A 557 -10.95 -7.70 8.80
CA ILE A 557 -11.56 -8.73 7.95
C ILE A 557 -13.06 -8.82 8.20
N GLY A 558 -13.43 -9.03 9.47
CA GLY A 558 -14.82 -9.24 9.86
C GLY A 558 -15.70 -8.05 9.49
N ILE A 559 -15.25 -6.83 9.74
CA ILE A 559 -16.02 -5.61 9.41
C ILE A 559 -16.20 -5.47 7.89
N SER A 560 -15.16 -5.74 7.10
CA SER A 560 -15.24 -5.71 5.64
C SER A 560 -16.22 -6.76 5.10
N LEU A 561 -16.20 -7.98 5.65
CA LEU A 561 -17.14 -9.05 5.30
C LEU A 561 -18.58 -8.68 5.66
N VAL A 562 -18.81 -8.15 6.87
CA VAL A 562 -20.14 -7.71 7.32
C VAL A 562 -20.69 -6.60 6.41
N ARG A 563 -19.86 -5.62 6.04
CA ARG A 563 -20.24 -4.59 5.06
C ARG A 563 -20.63 -5.21 3.72
N SER A 564 -19.81 -6.13 3.21
CA SER A 564 -20.02 -6.79 1.92
C SER A 564 -21.30 -7.63 1.91
N CYS A 565 -21.68 -8.18 3.07
CA CYS A 565 -22.94 -8.89 3.28
C CYS A 565 -24.13 -7.96 3.57
N GLY A 566 -23.94 -6.64 3.60
CA GLY A 566 -24.99 -5.67 3.90
C GLY A 566 -25.47 -5.67 5.36
N GLY A 567 -24.65 -6.20 6.29
CA GLY A 567 -24.94 -6.30 7.72
C GLY A 567 -24.70 -5.01 8.52
N ASN A 568 -24.89 -5.07 9.83
CA ASN A 568 -24.74 -3.92 10.73
C ASN A 568 -23.25 -3.63 11.04
N GLU A 569 -22.67 -2.67 10.31
CA GLU A 569 -21.26 -2.26 10.49
C GLU A 569 -20.95 -1.69 11.87
N GLY A 570 -21.89 -0.95 12.48
CA GLY A 570 -21.70 -0.35 13.80
C GLY A 570 -21.59 -1.42 14.88
N LEU A 571 -22.46 -2.44 14.83
CA LEU A 571 -22.40 -3.61 15.71
C LEU A 571 -21.10 -4.39 15.49
N ALA A 572 -20.68 -4.59 14.25
CA ALA A 572 -19.43 -5.29 13.96
C ALA A 572 -18.20 -4.57 14.53
N LEU A 573 -18.13 -3.24 14.37
CA LEU A 573 -17.07 -2.42 14.96
C LEU A 573 -17.06 -2.49 16.48
N MET A 574 -18.23 -2.49 17.11
CA MET A 574 -18.38 -2.59 18.57
C MET A 574 -17.92 -3.94 19.10
N LEU A 575 -18.39 -5.04 18.49
CA LEU A 575 -17.96 -6.40 18.86
C LEU A 575 -16.44 -6.54 18.73
N THR A 576 -15.89 -6.05 17.64
CA THR A 576 -14.45 -6.09 17.40
C THR A 576 -13.68 -5.33 18.48
N THR A 577 -14.04 -4.06 18.72
CA THR A 577 -13.26 -3.19 19.60
C THR A 577 -13.41 -3.62 21.05
N GLY A 578 -14.63 -3.93 21.47
CA GLY A 578 -14.90 -4.33 22.84
C GLY A 578 -14.34 -5.71 23.17
N THR A 579 -14.42 -6.69 22.27
CA THR A 579 -13.80 -8.01 22.51
C THR A 579 -12.28 -7.93 22.50
N ASN A 580 -11.65 -7.04 21.72
CA ASN A 580 -10.21 -6.82 21.80
C ASN A 580 -9.79 -6.18 23.14
N ILE A 581 -10.57 -5.23 23.68
CA ILE A 581 -10.27 -4.61 24.98
C ILE A 581 -10.46 -5.60 26.12
N ILE A 582 -11.61 -6.27 26.18
CA ILE A 582 -11.91 -7.24 27.25
C ILE A 582 -11.03 -8.49 27.10
N GLY A 583 -10.70 -8.88 25.87
CA GLY A 583 -9.81 -9.97 25.52
C GLY A 583 -8.44 -9.89 26.19
N ILE A 584 -7.92 -8.68 26.43
CA ILE A 584 -6.64 -8.48 27.13
C ILE A 584 -6.68 -9.07 28.54
N PHE A 585 -7.82 -8.99 29.22
CA PHE A 585 -7.99 -9.50 30.58
C PHE A 585 -8.47 -10.96 30.62
N THR A 586 -9.25 -11.40 29.63
CA THR A 586 -9.80 -12.77 29.60
C THR A 586 -8.85 -13.78 28.98
N MET A 587 -7.99 -13.36 28.05
CA MET A 587 -7.11 -14.28 27.33
C MET A 587 -6.05 -14.93 28.23
N PRO A 588 -5.35 -14.22 29.14
CA PRO A 588 -4.41 -14.88 30.04
C PRO A 588 -5.03 -16.08 30.79
N PRO A 589 -6.12 -15.96 31.56
CA PRO A 589 -6.67 -17.12 32.28
C PRO A 589 -7.11 -18.26 31.35
N TRP A 590 -7.60 -17.95 30.15
CA TRP A 590 -7.90 -18.97 29.13
C TRP A 590 -6.64 -19.71 28.66
N LEU A 591 -5.56 -19.00 28.36
CA LEU A 591 -4.31 -19.63 27.92
C LEU A 591 -3.75 -20.54 29.01
N ARG A 592 -3.79 -20.11 30.28
CA ARG A 592 -3.41 -20.95 31.40
C ARG A 592 -4.25 -22.22 31.47
N ALA A 593 -5.57 -22.12 31.32
CA ALA A 593 -6.45 -23.29 31.35
C ALA A 593 -6.21 -24.24 30.17
N LEU A 594 -5.98 -23.71 28.96
CA LEU A 594 -5.78 -24.50 27.75
C LEU A 594 -4.46 -25.26 27.77
N PHE A 595 -3.38 -24.65 28.28
CA PHE A 595 -2.04 -25.24 28.33
C PHE A 595 -1.72 -26.01 29.62
N ALA A 596 -2.57 -25.92 30.65
CA ALA A 596 -2.38 -26.68 31.89
C ALA A 596 -2.26 -28.19 31.62
N GLY A 597 -1.17 -28.80 32.10
CA GLY A 597 -0.90 -30.23 31.97
C GLY A 597 -0.40 -30.68 30.59
N THR A 598 -0.02 -29.75 29.71
CA THR A 598 0.58 -30.04 28.39
C THR A 598 2.11 -29.89 28.42
N SER A 599 2.81 -30.39 27.41
CA SER A 599 4.26 -30.17 27.22
C SER A 599 4.63 -28.67 27.07
N PHE A 600 3.65 -27.83 26.74
CA PHE A 600 3.73 -26.37 26.65
C PHE A 600 3.27 -25.67 27.93
N ASP A 601 3.37 -26.33 29.09
CA ASP A 601 3.22 -25.72 30.42
C ASP A 601 4.38 -24.77 30.73
N LEU A 602 4.60 -23.83 29.82
CA LEU A 602 5.50 -22.71 29.99
C LEU A 602 4.99 -21.94 31.20
N SER A 603 5.90 -21.55 32.07
CA SER A 603 5.71 -20.59 33.14
C SER A 603 5.28 -19.24 32.54
N ILE A 604 4.05 -19.14 32.06
CA ILE A 604 3.48 -17.92 31.49
C ILE A 604 3.33 -16.97 32.67
N ASP A 605 4.21 -15.98 32.74
CA ASP A 605 4.04 -14.85 33.65
C ASP A 605 2.82 -14.05 33.17
N MET A 606 1.69 -14.36 33.80
CA MET A 606 0.38 -13.77 33.51
C MET A 606 0.39 -12.25 33.65
N VAL A 607 1.18 -11.75 34.60
CA VAL A 607 1.30 -10.33 34.88
C VAL A 607 2.11 -9.67 33.78
N ALA A 608 3.25 -10.25 33.39
CA ALA A 608 4.05 -9.76 32.27
C ALA A 608 3.27 -9.80 30.94
N LEU A 609 2.53 -10.88 30.66
CA LEU A 609 1.70 -11.00 29.46
C LEU A 609 0.60 -9.92 29.46
N LEU A 610 -0.09 -9.72 30.58
CA LEU A 610 -1.12 -8.70 30.72
C LEU A 610 -0.54 -7.29 30.52
N VAL A 611 0.58 -6.97 31.18
CA VAL A 611 1.27 -5.67 31.05
C VAL A 611 1.66 -5.41 29.59
N ASN A 612 2.20 -6.43 28.91
CA ASN A 612 2.62 -6.31 27.52
C ASN A 612 1.44 -6.08 26.57
N LEU A 613 0.32 -6.77 26.79
CA LEU A 613 -0.90 -6.55 26.01
C LEU A 613 -1.50 -5.17 26.29
N VAL A 614 -1.49 -4.70 27.54
CA VAL A 614 -1.94 -3.35 27.88
C VAL A 614 -1.10 -2.30 27.15
N ILE A 615 0.23 -2.42 27.19
CA ILE A 615 1.15 -1.45 26.56
C ILE A 615 1.06 -1.49 25.03
N SER A 616 0.99 -2.68 24.43
CA SER A 616 1.06 -2.83 22.97
C SER A 616 -0.30 -2.70 22.25
N VAL A 617 -1.41 -2.94 22.96
CA VAL A 617 -2.76 -3.00 22.38
C VAL A 617 -3.71 -1.96 22.97
N LEU A 618 -3.86 -1.94 24.30
CA LEU A 618 -4.85 -1.07 24.97
C LEU A 618 -4.46 0.40 24.91
N VAL A 619 -3.25 0.72 25.37
CA VAL A 619 -2.74 2.09 25.45
C VAL A 619 -2.78 2.80 24.08
N PRO A 620 -2.27 2.22 22.98
CA PRO A 620 -2.37 2.84 21.65
C PRO A 620 -3.82 3.04 21.20
N SER A 621 -4.71 2.08 21.44
CA SER A 621 -6.12 2.18 21.07
C SER A 621 -6.83 3.33 21.81
N VAL A 622 -6.56 3.47 23.12
CA VAL A 622 -7.10 4.55 23.94
C VAL A 622 -6.54 5.90 23.50
N ILE A 623 -5.22 6.01 23.27
CA ILE A 623 -4.60 7.23 22.76
C ILE A 623 -5.21 7.63 21.43
N GLY A 624 -5.38 6.70 20.50
CA GLY A 624 -6.00 6.96 19.19
C GLY A 624 -7.42 7.51 19.33
N LYS A 625 -8.21 6.93 20.25
CA LYS A 625 -9.56 7.40 20.53
C LYS A 625 -9.58 8.81 21.13
N LEU A 626 -8.73 9.05 22.13
CA LEU A 626 -8.61 10.35 22.79
C LEU A 626 -8.17 11.44 21.80
N LEU A 627 -7.17 11.16 20.96
CA LEU A 627 -6.71 12.11 19.93
C LEU A 627 -7.83 12.50 18.95
N ARG A 628 -8.70 11.55 18.57
CA ARG A 628 -9.85 11.82 17.70
C ARG A 628 -10.91 12.69 18.39
N ASP A 629 -11.16 12.45 19.68
CA ASP A 629 -12.21 13.13 20.42
C ASP A 629 -11.79 14.54 20.84
N LEU A 630 -10.55 14.69 21.31
CA LEU A 630 -10.01 15.94 21.84
C LEU A 630 -9.63 16.95 20.74
N SER A 631 -9.30 16.49 19.53
CA SER A 631 -8.82 17.36 18.45
C SER A 631 -9.72 17.29 17.21
N ALA A 632 -10.45 18.38 16.95
CA ALA A 632 -11.24 18.54 15.74
C ALA A 632 -10.40 18.44 14.43
N PRO A 633 -9.18 18.99 14.35
CA PRO A 633 -8.28 18.77 13.21
C PRO A 633 -7.97 17.29 12.94
N ILE A 634 -7.66 16.51 13.99
CA ILE A 634 -7.38 15.07 13.86
C ILE A 634 -8.65 14.33 13.43
N ARG A 635 -9.80 14.66 14.01
CA ARG A 635 -11.09 14.09 13.61
C ARG A 635 -11.36 14.28 12.12
N ASN A 636 -11.17 15.51 11.62
CA ASN A 636 -11.35 15.87 10.21
C ASN A 636 -10.32 15.20 9.29
N PHE A 637 -9.08 15.04 9.76
CA PHE A 637 -8.06 14.30 9.05
C PHE A 637 -8.44 12.82 8.90
N VAL A 638 -8.84 12.16 10.00
CA VAL A 638 -9.21 10.74 9.98
C VAL A 638 -10.47 10.50 9.16
N THR A 639 -11.47 11.39 9.19
CA THR A 639 -12.66 11.25 8.32
C THR A 639 -12.31 11.41 6.84
N LYS A 640 -11.42 12.36 6.50
CA LYS A 640 -10.95 12.57 5.12
C LYS A 640 -10.08 11.43 4.59
N TYR A 641 -9.19 10.87 5.42
CA TYR A 641 -8.21 9.85 5.04
C TYR A 641 -8.52 8.47 5.60
N LYS A 642 -9.79 8.16 5.86
CA LYS A 642 -10.25 6.88 6.44
C LYS A 642 -9.73 5.67 5.66
N THR A 643 -9.88 5.67 4.33
CA THR A 643 -9.46 4.54 3.49
C THR A 643 -7.94 4.37 3.47
N PRO A 644 -7.12 5.41 3.20
CA PRO A 644 -5.66 5.30 3.31
C PRO A 644 -5.17 4.83 4.69
N LEU A 645 -5.75 5.34 5.79
CA LEU A 645 -5.39 4.91 7.15
C LEU A 645 -5.69 3.43 7.38
N SER A 646 -6.86 2.96 6.92
CA SER A 646 -7.24 1.55 6.98
C SER A 646 -6.31 0.65 6.16
N LEU A 647 -5.90 1.09 4.97
CA LEU A 647 -4.94 0.37 4.13
C LEU A 647 -3.53 0.36 4.77
N PHE A 648 -3.11 1.47 5.35
CA PHE A 648 -1.83 1.56 6.06
C PHE A 648 -1.80 0.63 7.28
N SER A 649 -2.86 0.63 8.11
CA SER A 649 -3.01 -0.35 9.19
C SER A 649 -2.97 -1.79 8.68
N THR A 650 -3.60 -2.06 7.54
CA THR A 650 -3.58 -3.40 6.91
C THR A 650 -2.18 -3.80 6.44
N ALA A 651 -1.41 -2.85 5.87
CA ALA A 651 -0.04 -3.10 5.44
C ALA A 651 0.90 -3.38 6.62
N ASN A 652 0.75 -2.68 7.76
CA ASN A 652 1.50 -2.97 8.99
C ASN A 652 1.21 -4.40 9.48
N LEU A 653 -0.03 -4.87 9.32
CA LEU A 653 -0.43 -6.24 9.64
C LEU A 653 0.29 -7.27 8.76
N ALA A 654 0.33 -7.05 7.46
CA ALA A 654 1.06 -7.90 6.52
C ALA A 654 2.58 -7.88 6.80
N PHE A 655 3.11 -6.74 7.25
CA PHE A 655 4.52 -6.60 7.60
C PHE A 655 4.90 -7.40 8.86
N ILE A 656 3.98 -7.54 9.82
CA ILE A 656 4.16 -8.45 10.98
C ILE A 656 4.21 -9.91 10.51
N VAL A 657 3.30 -10.31 9.62
CA VAL A 657 3.27 -11.67 9.05
C VAL A 657 4.58 -11.97 8.31
N TRP A 658 5.05 -11.03 7.48
CA TRP A 658 6.32 -11.14 6.77
C TRP A 658 7.50 -11.36 7.75
N GLN A 659 7.63 -10.52 8.78
CA GLN A 659 8.68 -10.63 9.80
C GLN A 659 8.72 -12.02 10.47
N VAL A 660 7.56 -12.52 10.86
CA VAL A 660 7.43 -13.80 11.59
C VAL A 660 7.72 -14.99 10.69
N LEU A 661 7.15 -15.02 9.48
CA LEU A 661 7.40 -16.08 8.51
C LEU A 661 8.86 -16.09 8.04
N SER A 662 9.46 -14.92 7.81
CA SER A 662 10.88 -14.80 7.46
C SER A 662 11.79 -15.38 8.55
N SER A 663 11.43 -15.18 9.81
CA SER A 663 12.20 -15.70 10.94
C SER A 663 12.11 -17.24 11.03
N ALA A 664 10.94 -17.79 10.70
CA ALA A 664 10.65 -19.23 10.73
C ALA A 664 11.06 -19.98 9.45
N GLN A 665 11.52 -19.28 8.40
CA GLN A 665 11.59 -19.79 7.03
C GLN A 665 12.43 -21.07 6.87
N SER A 666 13.55 -21.19 7.59
CA SER A 666 14.41 -22.38 7.50
C SER A 666 13.72 -23.61 8.09
N THR A 667 13.13 -23.47 9.27
CA THR A 667 12.39 -24.54 9.94
C THR A 667 11.12 -24.90 9.18
N LEU A 668 10.48 -23.92 8.52
CA LEU A 668 9.30 -24.09 7.67
C LEU A 668 9.55 -24.98 6.46
N LEU A 669 10.69 -24.79 5.79
CA LEU A 669 11.05 -25.59 4.61
C LEU A 669 11.40 -27.04 4.96
N GLU A 670 11.76 -27.29 6.22
CA GLU A 670 12.07 -28.63 6.72
C GLU A 670 10.81 -29.41 7.16
N GLN A 671 9.65 -28.75 7.27
CA GLN A 671 8.42 -29.43 7.70
C GLN A 671 7.73 -30.20 6.58
N PRO A 672 7.18 -31.39 6.87
CA PRO A 672 6.43 -32.15 5.88
C PRO A 672 5.17 -31.39 5.47
N PHE A 673 4.93 -31.32 4.16
CA PHE A 673 3.75 -30.66 3.59
C PHE A 673 2.43 -31.15 4.21
N VAL A 674 2.37 -32.42 4.58
CA VAL A 674 1.20 -33.06 5.22
C VAL A 674 0.81 -32.37 6.54
N GLY A 675 1.77 -31.95 7.36
CA GLY A 675 1.48 -31.26 8.63
C GLY A 675 0.77 -29.92 8.40
N VAL A 676 1.19 -29.18 7.37
CA VAL A 676 0.56 -27.91 6.96
C VAL A 676 -0.87 -28.15 6.45
N VAL A 677 -1.11 -29.23 5.70
CA VAL A 677 -2.45 -29.60 5.23
C VAL A 677 -3.38 -29.88 6.41
N TYR A 678 -2.93 -30.62 7.42
CA TYR A 678 -3.73 -30.84 8.64
C TYR A 678 -4.07 -29.53 9.35
N VAL A 679 -3.11 -28.60 9.47
CA VAL A 679 -3.36 -27.28 10.05
C VAL A 679 -4.41 -26.50 9.26
N ILE A 680 -4.39 -26.55 7.92
CA ILE A 680 -5.42 -25.93 7.07
C ILE A 680 -6.79 -26.55 7.34
N LEU A 681 -6.90 -27.88 7.32
CA LEU A 681 -8.17 -28.60 7.50
C LEU A 681 -8.76 -28.35 8.90
N LEU A 682 -7.94 -28.43 9.95
CA LEU A 682 -8.39 -28.17 11.31
C LEU A 682 -8.77 -26.71 11.53
N SER A 683 -8.03 -25.77 10.94
CA SER A 683 -8.40 -24.35 10.98
C SER A 683 -9.72 -24.07 10.25
N ALA A 684 -9.97 -24.75 9.13
CA ALA A 684 -11.23 -24.66 8.40
C ALA A 684 -12.38 -25.27 9.19
N GLY A 685 -12.19 -26.46 9.76
CA GLY A 685 -13.15 -27.12 10.64
C GLY A 685 -13.52 -26.24 11.83
N GLN A 686 -12.52 -25.71 12.54
CA GLN A 686 -12.70 -24.76 13.64
C GLN A 686 -13.58 -23.57 13.22
N HIS A 687 -13.26 -22.93 12.08
CA HIS A 687 -14.01 -21.76 11.65
C HIS A 687 -15.45 -22.09 11.23
N ILE A 688 -15.67 -23.22 10.55
CA ILE A 688 -17.01 -23.69 10.16
C ILE A 688 -17.84 -23.98 11.41
N ILE A 689 -17.27 -24.65 12.41
CA ILE A 689 -17.95 -24.92 13.69
C ILE A 689 -18.41 -23.60 14.33
N TYR A 690 -17.52 -22.60 14.40
CA TYR A 690 -17.89 -21.30 14.94
C TYR A 690 -18.98 -20.59 14.13
N LEU A 691 -18.91 -20.63 12.80
CA LEU A 691 -19.94 -20.03 11.95
C LEU A 691 -21.29 -20.72 12.16
N CYS A 692 -21.33 -22.05 12.09
CA CYS A 692 -22.55 -22.84 12.29
C CYS A 692 -23.15 -22.59 13.67
N PHE A 693 -22.35 -22.68 14.73
CA PHE A 693 -22.79 -22.43 16.09
C PHE A 693 -23.35 -21.00 16.25
N ASN A 694 -22.60 -19.99 15.83
CA ASN A 694 -22.99 -18.60 16.01
C ASN A 694 -24.27 -18.27 15.23
N PHE A 695 -24.37 -18.70 13.96
CA PHE A 695 -25.56 -18.47 13.15
C PHE A 695 -26.77 -19.28 13.62
N LEU A 696 -26.58 -20.49 14.15
CA LEU A 696 -27.67 -21.30 14.72
C LEU A 696 -28.27 -20.60 15.94
N VAL A 697 -27.44 -20.15 16.87
CA VAL A 697 -27.89 -19.47 18.10
C VAL A 697 -28.49 -18.10 17.79
N SER A 698 -27.83 -17.28 16.97
CA SER A 698 -28.33 -15.95 16.62
C SER A 698 -29.65 -16.00 15.82
N THR A 699 -29.85 -17.03 15.00
CA THR A 699 -31.06 -17.18 14.17
C THR A 699 -32.20 -17.86 14.92
N LEU A 700 -31.95 -19.00 15.59
CA LEU A 700 -33.01 -19.81 16.19
C LEU A 700 -33.36 -19.37 17.61
N LEU A 701 -32.34 -19.14 18.45
CA LEU A 701 -32.53 -18.83 19.86
C LEU A 701 -32.79 -17.34 20.08
N LEU A 702 -31.93 -16.49 19.53
CA LEU A 702 -31.99 -15.04 19.74
C LEU A 702 -32.85 -14.31 18.69
N ARG A 703 -33.25 -15.01 17.62
CA ARG A 703 -34.13 -14.53 16.54
C ARG A 703 -33.76 -13.13 16.04
N MET A 704 -32.46 -12.90 15.85
CA MET A 704 -31.94 -11.58 15.50
C MET A 704 -32.37 -11.16 14.08
N PRO A 705 -32.63 -9.86 13.85
CA PRO A 705 -32.82 -9.31 12.52
C PRO A 705 -31.63 -9.67 11.59
N PRO A 706 -31.87 -9.99 10.30
CA PRO A 706 -30.82 -10.42 9.37
C PRO A 706 -29.54 -9.55 9.35
N PRO A 707 -29.59 -8.20 9.39
CA PRO A 707 -28.37 -7.38 9.42
C PRO A 707 -27.55 -7.54 10.71
N GLU A 708 -28.21 -7.69 11.85
CA GLU A 708 -27.57 -7.89 13.17
C GLU A 708 -27.06 -9.32 13.35
N ASN A 709 -27.82 -10.27 12.83
CA ASN A 709 -27.47 -11.68 12.79
C ASN A 709 -26.20 -11.91 11.96
N VAL A 710 -26.11 -11.32 10.76
CA VAL A 710 -24.91 -11.36 9.93
C VAL A 710 -23.72 -10.70 10.62
N ALA A 711 -23.92 -9.54 11.25
CA ALA A 711 -22.86 -8.86 11.99
C ALA A 711 -22.34 -9.72 13.15
N THR A 712 -23.23 -10.23 14.00
CA THR A 712 -22.86 -11.01 15.18
C THR A 712 -22.29 -12.37 14.79
N GLY A 713 -22.91 -13.07 13.85
CA GLY A 713 -22.52 -14.40 13.40
C GLY A 713 -21.16 -14.44 12.73
N ILE A 714 -20.88 -13.49 11.83
CA ILE A 714 -19.56 -13.39 11.19
C ILE A 714 -18.52 -12.97 12.22
N MET A 715 -18.77 -11.92 13.00
CA MET A 715 -17.76 -11.39 13.92
C MET A 715 -17.39 -12.40 14.99
N ALA A 716 -18.37 -13.03 15.65
CA ALA A 716 -18.12 -13.99 16.72
C ALA A 716 -17.36 -15.24 16.27
N ALA A 717 -17.37 -15.55 14.97
CA ALA A 717 -16.61 -16.68 14.41
C ALA A 717 -15.16 -16.32 14.02
N GLN A 718 -14.79 -15.04 14.03
CA GLN A 718 -13.48 -14.57 13.59
C GLN A 718 -12.47 -14.55 14.74
N LYS A 719 -11.22 -14.91 14.43
CA LYS A 719 -10.08 -14.88 15.35
C LYS A 719 -8.99 -13.98 14.80
N SER A 720 -8.10 -13.49 15.67
CA SER A 720 -7.04 -12.55 15.29
C SER A 720 -5.68 -13.22 15.19
N GLY A 721 -5.26 -13.51 13.96
CA GLY A 721 -3.90 -13.96 13.65
C GLY A 721 -2.81 -13.01 14.19
N PRO A 722 -2.92 -11.68 14.01
CA PRO A 722 -1.94 -10.73 14.54
C PRO A 722 -1.84 -10.71 16.07
N VAL A 723 -2.97 -10.76 16.77
CA VAL A 723 -2.97 -10.85 18.24
C VAL A 723 -2.40 -12.18 18.69
N ALA A 724 -2.73 -13.28 18.02
CA ALA A 724 -2.14 -14.59 18.30
C ALA A 724 -0.61 -14.57 18.15
N VAL A 725 -0.10 -14.00 17.05
CA VAL A 725 1.34 -13.87 16.81
C VAL A 725 2.02 -12.98 17.86
N ALA A 726 1.37 -11.89 18.28
CA ALA A 726 1.88 -11.05 19.36
C ALA A 726 1.98 -11.83 20.68
N VAL A 727 0.92 -12.53 21.04
CA VAL A 727 0.84 -13.36 22.25
C VAL A 727 1.88 -14.48 22.26
N ILE A 728 2.05 -15.18 21.13
CA ILE A 728 3.09 -16.21 20.96
C ILE A 728 4.48 -15.65 21.29
N SER A 729 4.77 -14.41 20.87
CA SER A 729 6.06 -13.78 21.14
C SER A 729 6.29 -13.37 22.59
N TYR A 730 5.24 -13.36 23.41
CA TYR A 730 5.34 -13.13 24.86
C TYR A 730 5.37 -14.44 25.66
N ILE A 731 4.95 -15.57 25.07
CA ILE A 731 4.91 -16.89 25.71
C ILE A 731 6.24 -17.62 25.59
N THR A 732 6.95 -17.48 24.47
CA THR A 732 8.25 -18.11 24.26
C THR A 732 9.27 -17.12 23.72
N ASN A 733 10.53 -17.23 24.17
CA ASN A 733 11.66 -16.45 23.67
C ASN A 733 12.40 -17.13 22.50
N ASP A 734 12.04 -18.39 22.17
CA ASP A 734 12.63 -19.12 21.05
C ASP A 734 11.99 -18.68 19.73
N VAL A 735 12.80 -18.06 18.87
CA VAL A 735 12.38 -17.52 17.58
C VAL A 735 11.89 -18.61 16.61
N ALA A 736 12.46 -19.81 16.65
CA ALA A 736 12.03 -20.92 15.81
C ALA A 736 10.66 -21.44 16.27
N LEU A 737 10.49 -21.61 17.58
CA LEU A 737 9.22 -22.03 18.17
C LEU A 737 8.11 -20.98 17.97
N GLN A 738 8.42 -19.69 18.13
CA GLN A 738 7.50 -18.60 17.80
C GLN A 738 7.01 -18.71 16.34
N GLY A 739 7.94 -18.99 15.43
CA GLY A 739 7.67 -19.20 14.02
C GLY A 739 6.70 -20.35 13.77
N LEU A 740 6.95 -21.50 14.40
CA LEU A 740 6.13 -22.69 14.25
C LEU A 740 4.71 -22.52 14.82
N MET A 741 4.60 -21.94 16.02
CA MET A 741 3.31 -21.66 16.66
C MET A 741 2.49 -20.59 15.91
N ALA A 742 3.14 -19.70 15.17
CA ALA A 742 2.48 -18.65 14.40
C ALA A 742 1.80 -19.16 13.11
N ILE A 743 2.21 -20.32 12.60
CA ILE A 743 1.69 -20.86 11.32
C ILE A 743 0.18 -21.12 11.37
N PRO A 744 -0.38 -21.84 12.37
CA PRO A 744 -1.83 -21.99 12.52
C PRO A 744 -2.57 -20.65 12.58
N ALA A 745 -1.99 -19.62 13.20
CA ALA A 745 -2.60 -18.29 13.28
C ALA A 745 -2.67 -17.60 11.91
N VAL A 746 -1.60 -17.68 11.11
CA VAL A 746 -1.55 -17.10 9.76
C VAL A 746 -2.46 -17.87 8.80
N ILE A 747 -2.37 -19.20 8.78
CA ILE A 747 -3.19 -20.07 7.95
C ILE A 747 -4.66 -19.93 8.32
N GLY A 748 -4.98 -19.96 9.61
CA GLY A 748 -6.34 -19.80 10.12
C GLY A 748 -6.95 -18.47 9.70
N GLN A 749 -6.16 -17.38 9.69
CA GLN A 749 -6.60 -16.09 9.17
C GLN A 749 -6.96 -16.15 7.67
N LEU A 750 -6.12 -16.78 6.85
CA LEU A 750 -6.37 -16.93 5.42
C LEU A 750 -7.62 -17.76 5.15
N VAL A 751 -7.77 -18.88 5.85
CA VAL A 751 -8.94 -19.76 5.77
C VAL A 751 -10.23 -19.00 6.10
N GLN A 752 -10.22 -18.19 7.15
CA GLN A 752 -11.35 -17.32 7.51
C GLN A 752 -11.73 -16.34 6.39
N VAL A 753 -10.74 -15.77 5.69
CA VAL A 753 -10.98 -14.89 4.54
C VAL A 753 -11.60 -15.63 3.38
N PHE A 754 -11.06 -16.80 3.01
CA PHE A 754 -11.56 -17.59 1.90
C PHE A 754 -13.00 -18.04 2.14
N ILE A 755 -13.29 -18.63 3.31
CA ILE A 755 -14.64 -19.08 3.69
C ILE A 755 -15.58 -17.87 3.76
N GLY A 756 -15.18 -16.80 4.44
CA GLY A 756 -15.98 -15.58 4.57
C GLY A 756 -16.33 -14.98 3.21
N SER A 757 -15.36 -14.88 2.30
CA SER A 757 -15.55 -14.32 0.96
C SER A 757 -16.48 -15.18 0.10
N ALA A 758 -16.37 -16.51 0.20
CA ALA A 758 -17.27 -17.44 -0.49
C ALA A 758 -18.73 -17.31 -0.03
N LEU A 759 -18.96 -16.92 1.23
CA LEU A 759 -20.29 -16.77 1.81
C LEU A 759 -20.94 -15.38 1.55
N VAL A 760 -20.18 -14.40 1.06
CA VAL A 760 -20.69 -13.03 0.80
C VAL A 760 -21.93 -13.02 -0.10
N PRO A 761 -21.99 -13.71 -1.27
CA PRO A 761 -23.15 -13.65 -2.15
C PRO A 761 -24.43 -14.16 -1.47
N PHE A 762 -24.30 -15.19 -0.64
CA PHE A 762 -25.41 -15.78 0.09
C PHE A 762 -25.97 -14.80 1.12
N PHE A 763 -25.12 -14.25 2.00
CA PHE A 763 -25.56 -13.33 3.05
C PHE A 763 -26.01 -11.97 2.51
N ALA A 764 -25.39 -11.47 1.43
CA ALA A 764 -25.84 -10.25 0.76
C ALA A 764 -27.25 -10.42 0.16
N SER A 765 -27.56 -11.58 -0.43
CA SER A 765 -28.92 -11.90 -0.89
C SER A 765 -29.90 -11.98 0.28
N TYR A 766 -29.49 -12.61 1.39
CA TYR A 766 -30.30 -12.74 2.61
C TYR A 766 -30.67 -11.38 3.22
N THR A 767 -29.70 -10.48 3.41
CA THR A 767 -29.96 -9.14 3.96
C THR A 767 -30.71 -8.24 3.00
N SER A 768 -30.46 -8.34 1.68
CA SER A 768 -31.17 -7.57 0.66
C SER A 768 -32.67 -7.90 0.61
N LYS A 769 -33.03 -9.19 0.66
CA LYS A 769 -34.43 -9.63 0.73
C LYS A 769 -35.16 -9.07 1.95
N TYR A 770 -34.48 -9.06 3.10
CA TYR A 770 -35.04 -8.51 4.34
C TYR A 770 -35.26 -6.99 4.25
N LYS A 771 -34.28 -6.23 3.74
CA LYS A 771 -34.40 -4.78 3.58
C LYS A 771 -35.54 -4.40 2.63
N LYS A 772 -35.70 -5.13 1.53
CA LYS A 772 -36.83 -4.95 0.61
C LYS A 772 -38.17 -5.23 1.28
N ALA A 773 -38.28 -6.31 2.05
CA ALA A 773 -39.50 -6.63 2.79
C ALA A 773 -39.85 -5.55 3.84
N GLN A 774 -38.86 -4.97 4.51
CA GLN A 774 -39.10 -3.86 5.43
C GLN A 774 -39.50 -2.56 4.73
N GLN A 775 -38.95 -2.27 3.56
CA GLN A 775 -39.36 -1.10 2.76
C GLN A 775 -40.81 -1.21 2.33
N VAL A 776 -41.22 -2.37 1.80
CA VAL A 776 -42.61 -2.63 1.41
C VAL A 776 -43.55 -2.49 2.61
N ALA A 777 -43.22 -3.11 3.76
CA ALA A 777 -44.03 -3.00 4.96
C ALA A 777 -44.14 -1.55 5.49
N ALA A 778 -43.07 -0.74 5.35
CA ALA A 778 -43.08 0.66 5.75
C ALA A 778 -43.92 1.53 4.79
N GLU A 779 -43.86 1.26 3.49
CA GLU A 779 -44.71 1.91 2.48
C GLU A 779 -46.19 1.57 2.70
N GLU A 780 -46.52 0.30 2.94
CA GLU A 780 -47.87 -0.17 3.28
C GLU A 780 -48.38 0.46 4.59
N ALA A 781 -47.53 0.56 5.62
CA ALA A 781 -47.89 1.21 6.88
C ALA A 781 -48.11 2.72 6.74
N ALA A 782 -47.28 3.40 5.92
CA ALA A 782 -47.44 4.82 5.62
C ALA A 782 -48.73 5.09 4.82
N GLN A 783 -49.05 4.22 3.86
CA GLN A 783 -50.32 4.27 3.12
C GLN A 783 -51.52 4.02 4.03
N ALA A 784 -51.47 3.01 4.90
CA ALA A 784 -52.52 2.73 5.87
C ALA A 784 -52.73 3.89 6.85
N ALA A 785 -51.66 4.53 7.32
CA ALA A 785 -51.74 5.71 8.17
C ALA A 785 -52.34 6.92 7.44
N ALA A 786 -52.02 7.11 6.16
CA ALA A 786 -52.61 8.17 5.33
C ALA A 786 -54.12 7.94 5.08
N VAL A 787 -54.54 6.70 4.85
CA VAL A 787 -55.96 6.34 4.69
C VAL A 787 -56.72 6.53 5.99
N ALA A 788 -56.17 6.09 7.13
CA ALA A 788 -56.78 6.28 8.45
C ALA A 788 -56.92 7.78 8.82
N ALA A 789 -55.97 8.63 8.41
CA ALA A 789 -56.06 10.08 8.61
C ALA A 789 -57.18 10.74 7.77
N LEU A 790 -57.49 10.19 6.60
CA LEU A 790 -58.60 10.66 5.75
C LEU A 790 -59.97 10.20 6.29
N GLU A 791 -60.07 8.98 6.82
CA GLU A 791 -61.31 8.46 7.41
C GLU A 791 -61.62 9.07 8.79
N GLY A 792 -60.59 9.41 9.58
CA GLY A 792 -60.74 10.11 10.86
C GLY A 792 -61.16 11.59 10.72
N GLY A 793 -61.05 12.17 9.52
CA GLY A 793 -61.47 13.55 9.22
C GLY A 793 -62.95 13.72 8.87
N ALA A 794 -63.71 12.63 8.69
CA ALA A 794 -65.09 12.65 8.20
C ALA A 794 -66.16 12.47 9.30
N GLY A 795 -65.81 12.67 10.58
CA GLY A 795 -66.65 12.37 11.74
C GLY A 795 -67.21 13.57 12.54
N GLY A 796 -67.29 14.77 11.96
CA GLY A 796 -67.82 15.97 12.65
C GLY A 796 -69.01 16.60 11.93
N GLN A 797 -70.22 16.41 12.46
CA GLN A 797 -71.45 17.06 11.99
C GLN A 797 -71.38 18.61 12.00
N PRO A 798 -72.08 19.30 11.08
CA PRO A 798 -72.22 20.76 11.12
C PRO A 798 -73.39 21.15 12.04
N GLY A 799 -73.08 21.73 13.20
CA GLY A 799 -74.04 22.30 14.14
C GLY A 799 -74.02 23.83 14.11
N SER A 800 -75.16 24.39 13.72
CA SER A 800 -75.60 25.80 13.73
C SER A 800 -74.97 26.80 14.72
N GLY A 801 -74.61 27.98 14.20
CA GLY A 801 -75.12 29.28 14.65
C GLY A 801 -74.41 30.00 15.80
N LYS A 802 -73.80 31.16 15.52
CA LYS A 802 -74.26 32.48 16.01
C LYS A 802 -73.36 33.63 15.53
N LEU A 803 -74.04 34.75 15.31
CA LEU A 803 -73.61 36.08 14.91
C LEU A 803 -72.76 36.83 15.95
N GLY A 804 -72.04 37.84 15.45
CA GLY A 804 -71.49 39.00 16.20
C GLY A 804 -69.97 38.96 16.31
N GLY A 805 -69.18 39.99 16.03
CA GLY A 805 -69.38 41.41 15.75
C GLY A 805 -68.04 42.13 16.02
N GLY A 806 -67.81 43.30 15.40
CA GLY A 806 -66.67 44.21 15.66
C GLY A 806 -65.48 43.99 14.71
N ALA A 807 -65.21 44.91 13.76
CA ALA A 807 -64.46 46.18 13.92
C ALA A 807 -62.96 45.89 14.21
N THR A 808 -61.96 46.38 13.49
CA THR A 808 -61.67 47.72 12.94
C THR A 808 -60.44 47.64 11.99
N GLU A 809 -60.41 48.54 10.99
CA GLU A 809 -59.28 49.40 10.49
C GLU A 809 -57.87 48.78 10.30
N ALA A 810 -56.98 49.17 9.39
CA ALA A 810 -56.78 50.14 8.30
C ALA A 810 -55.40 49.74 7.71
N GLY A 811 -54.87 50.12 6.55
CA GLY A 811 -55.23 51.01 5.45
C GLY A 811 -54.45 50.52 4.21
N GLU A 812 -54.89 50.86 3.00
CA GLU A 812 -54.25 51.88 2.13
C GLU A 812 -52.83 51.50 1.65
N ALA A 813 -52.43 51.60 0.38
CA ALA A 813 -53.04 52.07 -0.86
C ALA A 813 -52.06 51.73 -2.02
N GLY A 814 -52.52 51.78 -3.28
CA GLY A 814 -51.64 52.15 -4.40
C GLY A 814 -51.51 51.17 -5.58
N THR A 815 -52.47 51.22 -6.48
CA THR A 815 -52.46 50.83 -7.92
C THR A 815 -51.60 51.78 -8.80
N PRO A 816 -51.52 51.66 -10.15
CA PRO A 816 -51.42 50.50 -11.06
C PRO A 816 -50.37 50.74 -12.22
N ASP A 817 -50.46 49.91 -13.28
CA ASP A 817 -49.92 50.06 -14.66
C ASP A 817 -48.45 49.65 -14.89
N GLY A 818 -48.07 48.93 -15.95
CA GLY A 818 -48.79 48.42 -17.11
C GLY A 818 -47.78 47.91 -18.17
N SER A 819 -48.27 47.06 -19.08
CA SER A 819 -47.74 46.73 -20.43
C SER A 819 -46.62 45.67 -20.61
N SER A 820 -47.03 44.61 -21.35
CA SER A 820 -46.39 43.92 -22.51
C SER A 820 -44.90 43.52 -22.46
N SER A 821 -44.43 42.35 -22.90
CA SER A 821 -44.93 41.31 -23.83
C SER A 821 -43.99 40.08 -23.76
N ASP A 822 -44.53 38.88 -24.05
CA ASP A 822 -43.97 37.72 -24.80
C ASP A 822 -42.43 37.47 -24.81
N SER A 823 -41.87 36.26 -24.68
CA SER A 823 -42.36 34.87 -24.68
C SER A 823 -41.20 33.91 -24.32
N GLU A 824 -41.58 32.67 -23.96
CA GLU A 824 -40.83 31.40 -24.09
C GLU A 824 -39.85 30.86 -23.00
N LEU A 825 -40.26 29.67 -22.52
CA LEU A 825 -39.45 28.49 -22.14
C LEU A 825 -38.61 28.51 -20.84
N LYS A 826 -39.14 27.90 -19.77
CA LYS A 826 -38.45 26.90 -18.92
C LYS A 826 -39.40 26.23 -17.90
N SER A 827 -39.78 24.99 -18.19
CA SER A 827 -40.36 24.05 -17.22
C SER A 827 -39.22 23.32 -16.49
N GLY A 828 -39.22 23.35 -15.16
CA GLY A 828 -38.33 22.51 -14.36
C GLY A 828 -37.80 23.13 -13.07
N THR A 829 -38.67 23.57 -12.15
CA THR A 829 -38.27 23.97 -10.78
C THR A 829 -39.43 23.99 -9.77
N SER A 830 -40.36 23.02 -9.79
CA SER A 830 -41.45 22.95 -8.79
C SER A 830 -41.48 21.70 -7.89
N LYS A 831 -40.50 20.78 -7.99
CA LYS A 831 -40.47 19.54 -7.18
C LYS A 831 -39.51 19.54 -5.98
N LEU A 832 -38.72 20.60 -5.77
CA LEU A 832 -37.75 20.68 -4.66
C LEU A 832 -38.26 21.48 -3.44
N SER A 833 -39.09 22.50 -3.65
CA SER A 833 -39.60 23.35 -2.54
C SER A 833 -40.69 22.65 -1.68
N ALA A 834 -41.45 21.72 -2.26
CA ALA A 834 -42.49 20.98 -1.52
C ALA A 834 -41.92 19.90 -0.58
N ALA A 835 -40.73 19.37 -0.86
CA ALA A 835 -40.09 18.33 -0.05
C ALA A 835 -39.43 18.90 1.23
N GLU A 836 -38.87 20.11 1.16
CA GLU A 836 -38.24 20.77 2.30
C GLU A 836 -39.28 21.30 3.32
N SER A 837 -40.47 21.66 2.85
CA SER A 837 -41.56 22.13 3.72
C SER A 837 -42.25 20.98 4.50
N ALA A 838 -42.23 19.75 3.96
CA ALA A 838 -42.79 18.58 4.64
C ALA A 838 -41.84 17.98 5.70
N GLN A 839 -40.53 18.18 5.57
CA GLN A 839 -39.53 17.71 6.54
C GLN A 839 -39.46 18.57 7.80
N SER A 840 -39.67 19.89 7.70
CA SER A 840 -39.62 20.79 8.87
C SER A 840 -40.81 20.63 9.81
N LEU A 841 -41.98 20.21 9.29
CA LEU A 841 -43.19 19.95 10.08
C LEU A 841 -43.15 18.62 10.86
N ALA A 842 -42.33 17.65 10.42
CA ALA A 842 -42.17 16.36 11.10
C ALA A 842 -41.23 16.42 12.31
N GLU A 843 -40.38 17.45 12.43
CA GLU A 843 -39.38 17.56 13.50
C GLU A 843 -39.89 18.31 14.76
N GLN A 844 -41.09 18.90 14.74
CA GLN A 844 -41.61 19.69 15.86
C GLN A 844 -42.64 18.98 16.76
N SER A 845 -42.94 17.69 16.55
CA SER A 845 -43.98 16.98 17.31
C SER A 845 -43.52 15.67 17.95
N THR A 846 -42.67 15.75 18.98
CA THR A 846 -42.86 14.92 20.21
C THR A 846 -42.04 15.50 21.36
N PRO A 847 -42.64 15.66 22.55
CA PRO A 847 -42.42 14.62 23.57
C PRO A 847 -43.60 14.51 24.57
N GLN A 848 -44.56 13.58 24.38
CA GLN A 848 -45.41 13.12 25.51
C GLN A 848 -46.25 11.86 25.31
N GLN A 849 -46.26 11.18 24.14
CA GLN A 849 -47.00 9.92 23.96
C GLN A 849 -46.11 8.67 23.93
N ALA A 850 -45.01 8.71 24.68
CA ALA A 850 -44.21 7.53 24.98
C ALA A 850 -44.65 6.90 26.31
N GLN A 851 -45.93 6.58 26.50
CA GLN A 851 -46.42 5.84 27.66
C GLN A 851 -47.89 5.44 27.44
N GLN A 852 -48.10 4.30 26.75
CA GLN A 852 -49.27 3.41 26.80
C GLN A 852 -49.48 2.74 25.44
N GLN A 853 -48.77 1.64 25.19
CA GLN A 853 -49.28 0.48 24.43
C GLN A 853 -48.25 -0.67 24.47
N PRO A 854 -48.35 -1.57 25.47
CA PRO A 854 -47.82 -2.91 25.37
C PRO A 854 -48.99 -3.89 25.37
N GLN A 855 -49.44 -4.41 24.20
CA GLN A 855 -50.05 -5.77 24.09
C GLN A 855 -50.63 -6.19 22.72
N GLN A 856 -50.77 -5.35 21.69
CA GLN A 856 -51.51 -5.77 20.47
C GLN A 856 -50.70 -6.13 19.21
N ALA A 857 -49.38 -6.27 19.28
CA ALA A 857 -48.57 -6.73 18.13
C ALA A 857 -48.28 -8.24 18.15
N GLN A 858 -49.28 -9.04 18.53
CA GLN A 858 -49.21 -10.50 18.58
C GLN A 858 -50.19 -11.15 17.58
N GLN A 859 -50.22 -10.69 16.33
CA GLN A 859 -50.88 -11.41 15.24
C GLN A 859 -49.97 -11.44 14.00
N GLN A 860 -49.67 -12.67 13.55
CA GLN A 860 -48.82 -12.98 12.41
C GLN A 860 -49.50 -12.58 11.08
N PRO A 861 -48.75 -12.17 10.03
CA PRO A 861 -49.25 -12.29 8.67
C PRO A 861 -48.98 -13.71 8.14
N VAL A 862 -50.04 -14.29 7.56
CA VAL A 862 -50.21 -15.64 7.01
C VAL A 862 -49.33 -15.89 5.78
N VAL A 863 -48.00 -15.87 5.95
CA VAL A 863 -47.03 -16.14 4.86
C VAL A 863 -46.23 -17.43 5.08
N ARG A 864 -46.35 -18.07 6.26
CA ARG A 864 -45.55 -19.27 6.62
C ARG A 864 -46.11 -20.62 6.16
N GLN A 865 -47.36 -20.72 5.70
CA GLN A 865 -47.94 -22.03 5.30
C GLN A 865 -47.65 -22.42 3.83
N THR A 866 -47.27 -21.48 2.97
CA THR A 866 -47.02 -21.76 1.53
C THR A 866 -45.64 -22.35 1.24
N THR A 867 -44.68 -22.22 2.15
CA THR A 867 -43.30 -22.72 1.96
C THR A 867 -43.19 -24.24 2.23
N TRP A 868 -43.92 -24.76 3.22
CA TRP A 868 -43.93 -26.20 3.53
C TRP A 868 -44.65 -27.06 2.48
N ARG A 869 -45.75 -26.55 1.88
CA ARG A 869 -46.43 -27.22 0.74
C ARG A 869 -45.59 -27.29 -0.54
N ARG A 870 -44.62 -26.38 -0.72
CA ARG A 870 -43.69 -26.40 -1.88
C ARG A 870 -42.52 -27.36 -1.69
N LEU A 871 -42.11 -27.62 -0.44
CA LEU A 871 -41.07 -28.60 -0.10
C LEU A 871 -41.60 -30.05 -0.13
N SER A 872 -42.83 -30.30 0.31
CA SER A 872 -43.43 -31.65 0.22
C SER A 872 -43.68 -32.09 -1.23
N LYS A 873 -44.08 -31.17 -2.11
CA LYS A 873 -44.25 -31.45 -3.55
C LYS A 873 -42.93 -31.74 -4.28
N ARG A 874 -41.79 -31.21 -3.82
CA ARG A 874 -40.46 -31.50 -4.41
C ARG A 874 -39.86 -32.82 -3.94
N PHE A 875 -40.28 -33.33 -2.77
CA PHE A 875 -39.86 -34.66 -2.29
C PHE A 875 -40.63 -35.81 -2.95
N GLN A 876 -41.85 -35.58 -3.46
CA GLN A 876 -42.60 -36.61 -4.21
C GLN A 876 -42.04 -36.86 -5.62
N THR A 877 -41.32 -35.91 -6.20
CA THR A 877 -40.69 -36.05 -7.54
C THR A 877 -39.38 -36.84 -7.56
N TRP A 878 -38.90 -37.33 -6.42
CA TRP A 878 -37.68 -38.16 -6.31
C TRP A 878 -37.94 -39.67 -6.27
N LYS A 879 -39.20 -40.11 -6.37
CA LYS A 879 -39.59 -41.53 -6.27
C LYS A 879 -39.62 -42.29 -7.60
N ASN A 880 -39.36 -41.63 -8.74
CA ASN A 880 -39.49 -42.22 -10.08
C ASN A 880 -38.23 -42.00 -10.96
N TRP A 881 -37.07 -42.48 -10.52
CA TRP A 881 -35.94 -42.70 -11.43
C TRP A 881 -35.71 -44.22 -11.55
N PRO A 882 -35.69 -44.81 -12.76
CA PRO A 882 -35.45 -46.25 -12.93
C PRO A 882 -34.02 -46.62 -12.51
N THR A 883 -33.92 -47.77 -11.84
CA THR A 883 -32.75 -48.54 -11.36
C THR A 883 -31.36 -48.05 -11.68
#